data_AF-A0A396ZTQ9-F1
#
_entry.id   AF-A0A396ZTQ9-F1
#
_cell.length_a   1.000
_cell.length_b   1.000
_cell.length_c   1.000
_cell.angle_alpha   90.00
_cell.angle_beta   90.00
_cell.angle_gamma   90.00
#
_symmetry.space_group_name_H-M   'P 1'
#
loop_
_entity.id
_entity.type
_entity.pdbx_description
1 polymer ?
#
loop_
_entity_poly.entity_id
_entity_poly.type
_entity_poly.pdbx_seq_one_letter_code
_entity_poly.pdbx_strand_id
1 'polypeptide(L)'
;MGWRAHLAVVVAWCCGLLLAEASPILLSVDINVQGQHIPLDFHQGQEPIDVIERFRADHALPMDFQQRALEAVCKSIPCTRASPIIFATSIHGEDNEFVGEFQLMQGDEPADAVASFCRQHNIPRPFQLNMLQSICNQPNIACARSDALLYRQVITDETGSVLGTLEIFDSQEPVDAIFAFLQPMLATSTSVEHMLRQLLEVVCQPTVATCSRTIPLLFRHPIVGPDGTDYGTLEIYYGQEPADAIFSFAYKYDQGIQSAASTAIVFSSPIQLETGSADDEHPILTLYAGDELADVLFHFGRQHNLTFPMRSQLFGMLCNRPPITCTRGHAVVYARTFAIETRAEPLGPLELHEGDEAADRVFEFADRFNLSSAVRDQILNTVCVDIKAAINVTCSRFAPVVFQVPITKNASEPPVGMLQILQVNHFKEVNKDTTGPCLIGPCIRYGSSRNWTFLQRQEWLAELCRIQRAGAPLLNCSRAEARLFYLPVMETADKEIGTLEVLEGQEPIDQVYAFLEKHDLFQTAPVNESLANITCRHVPCSRLRPRRILFSMQATYMGLKHTIQLVQPEEDWVCMESYGSKQCQHYVQVRSIEYCAKHMRGWTECGDVMGNALRQSLTYYEEELWKKSNGKDLYAKLGLVKGATSDEIEAAYHTLVLRFNNETEPQKYEKLRAAYDTLHDPEKKYYYDLPCMKFFGLCGKRQPDGGMTISTDN
;
A
#
# COMPACT_ATOMS: atom_id res chain seq x y z
N MET A 1 33.68 3.72 68.98
CA MET A 1 33.01 4.74 69.81
C MET A 1 31.87 5.29 68.96
N GLY A 2 30.56 5.19 69.23
CA GLY A 2 29.65 4.44 70.10
C GLY A 2 28.29 4.53 69.39
N TRP A 3 27.59 3.44 69.10
CA TRP A 3 26.45 2.87 69.85
C TRP A 3 25.28 3.82 70.22
N ARG A 4 24.10 3.47 69.66
CA ARG A 4 22.69 3.62 70.12
C ARG A 4 22.02 5.00 69.89
N ALA A 5 20.77 5.09 69.42
CA ALA A 5 19.61 4.30 69.78
C ALA A 5 18.57 4.10 68.66
N HIS A 6 17.82 2.99 68.80
CA HIS A 6 16.67 2.56 68.03
C HIS A 6 15.44 3.47 68.24
N LEU A 7 14.62 3.63 67.18
CA LEU A 7 13.21 3.95 67.29
C LEU A 7 12.45 3.04 66.31
N ALA A 8 12.01 1.89 66.83
CA ALA A 8 11.01 1.05 66.18
C ALA A 8 9.64 1.69 66.46
N VAL A 9 8.96 2.15 65.41
CA VAL A 9 7.55 2.51 65.49
C VAL A 9 6.76 1.20 65.38
N VAL A 10 6.43 0.63 66.53
CA VAL A 10 5.35 -0.34 66.65
C VAL A 10 4.06 0.47 66.51
N VAL A 11 3.39 0.37 65.36
CA VAL A 11 2.00 0.83 65.25
C VAL A 11 1.16 -0.18 66.02
N ALA A 12 0.93 0.15 67.29
CA ALA A 12 -0.09 -0.49 68.10
C ALA A 12 -1.44 -0.30 67.39
N TRP A 13 -2.07 -1.41 67.03
CA TRP A 13 -3.48 -1.44 66.67
C TRP A 13 -4.29 -0.86 67.83
N CYS A 14 -4.76 0.37 67.64
CA CYS A 14 -5.74 0.98 68.51
C CYS A 14 -7.04 0.22 68.28
N CYS A 15 -7.35 -0.68 69.22
CA CYS A 15 -8.58 -1.43 69.27
C CYS A 15 -9.73 -0.45 69.53
N GLY A 16 -10.32 0.07 68.45
CA GLY A 16 -11.65 0.66 68.50
C GLY A 16 -12.64 -0.45 68.84
N LEU A 17 -13.19 -0.40 70.05
CA LEU A 17 -14.37 -1.16 70.46
C LEU A 17 -15.57 -0.74 69.57
N LEU A 18 -15.65 -1.31 68.38
CA LEU A 18 -16.90 -1.52 67.68
C LEU A 18 -17.44 -2.85 68.16
N LEU A 19 -18.61 -2.83 68.78
CA LEU A 19 -19.40 -4.03 69.03
C LEU A 19 -19.61 -4.74 67.68
N ALA A 20 -18.88 -5.83 67.45
CA ALA A 20 -19.13 -6.70 66.32
C ALA A 20 -20.49 -7.36 66.56
N GLU A 21 -21.52 -6.90 65.85
CA GLU A 21 -22.74 -7.70 65.70
C GLU A 21 -22.30 -9.03 65.08
N ALA A 22 -22.45 -10.12 65.83
CA ALA A 22 -22.11 -11.45 65.34
C ALA A 22 -22.99 -11.75 64.12
N SER A 23 -22.36 -11.93 62.96
CA SER A 23 -23.05 -12.32 61.73
C SER A 23 -23.80 -13.65 61.95
N PRO A 24 -24.99 -13.83 61.34
CA PRO A 24 -25.81 -15.02 61.61
C PRO A 24 -25.09 -16.29 61.14
N ILE A 25 -25.19 -17.35 61.95
CA ILE A 25 -24.67 -18.68 61.63
C ILE A 25 -25.56 -19.28 60.53
N LEU A 26 -24.95 -19.65 59.40
CA LEU A 26 -25.60 -20.33 58.27
C LEU A 26 -25.62 -21.85 58.44
N LEU A 27 -24.56 -22.41 59.02
CA LEU A 27 -24.41 -23.84 59.24
C LEU A 27 -23.50 -24.05 60.44
N SER A 28 -23.81 -25.02 61.30
CA SER A 28 -22.95 -25.49 62.38
C SER A 28 -22.82 -27.01 62.26
N VAL A 29 -21.60 -27.52 62.30
CA VAL A 29 -21.31 -28.95 62.18
C VAL A 29 -20.48 -29.41 63.37
N ASP A 30 -20.99 -30.38 64.14
CA ASP A 30 -20.23 -30.95 65.26
C ASP A 30 -19.14 -31.91 64.75
N ILE A 31 -17.87 -31.56 65.01
CA ILE A 31 -16.71 -32.37 64.64
C ILE A 31 -16.12 -33.02 65.90
N ASN A 32 -15.86 -34.32 65.84
CA ASN A 32 -15.19 -35.05 66.93
C ASN A 32 -13.67 -34.92 66.78
N VAL A 33 -13.03 -34.21 67.71
CA VAL A 33 -11.57 -34.06 67.80
C VAL A 33 -11.12 -34.72 69.10
N GLN A 34 -10.35 -35.80 69.01
CA GLN A 34 -9.79 -36.52 70.18
C GLN A 34 -10.83 -36.95 71.25
N GLY A 35 -12.08 -37.22 70.86
CA GLY A 35 -13.15 -37.63 71.76
C GLY A 35 -14.01 -36.49 72.32
N GLN A 36 -13.72 -35.23 71.92
CA GLN A 36 -14.50 -34.05 72.27
C GLN A 36 -15.25 -33.53 71.03
N HIS A 37 -16.55 -33.24 71.19
CA HIS A 37 -17.36 -32.63 70.14
C HIS A 37 -17.16 -31.11 70.17
N ILE A 38 -16.66 -30.56 69.07
CA ILE A 38 -16.38 -29.14 68.89
C ILE A 38 -17.19 -28.65 67.68
N PRO A 39 -18.01 -27.59 67.84
CA PRO A 39 -18.81 -27.07 66.73
C PRO A 39 -17.93 -26.30 65.74
N LEU A 40 -18.15 -26.55 64.45
CA LEU A 40 -17.59 -25.82 63.32
C LEU A 40 -18.69 -24.90 62.74
N ASP A 41 -18.64 -23.63 63.11
CA ASP A 41 -19.66 -22.64 62.76
C ASP A 41 -19.28 -21.82 61.52
N PHE A 42 -20.19 -21.77 60.54
CA PHE A 42 -20.06 -20.99 59.32
C PHE A 42 -20.98 -19.78 59.38
N HIS A 43 -20.42 -18.57 59.37
CA HIS A 43 -21.21 -17.34 59.42
C HIS A 43 -21.46 -16.74 58.04
N GLN A 44 -22.51 -15.93 57.92
CA GLN A 44 -22.82 -15.21 56.68
C GLN A 44 -21.67 -14.30 56.23
N GLY A 45 -21.27 -14.44 54.96
CA GLY A 45 -20.18 -13.68 54.34
C GLY A 45 -18.79 -14.30 54.49
N GLN A 46 -18.66 -15.42 55.20
CA GLN A 46 -17.40 -16.17 55.28
C GLN A 46 -17.32 -17.23 54.19
N GLU A 47 -16.13 -17.42 53.62
CA GLU A 47 -15.89 -18.51 52.70
C GLU A 47 -15.69 -19.83 53.49
N PRO A 48 -16.45 -20.90 53.19
CA PRO A 48 -16.39 -22.13 53.96
C PRO A 48 -15.01 -22.78 54.05
N ILE A 49 -14.21 -22.73 52.97
CA ILE A 49 -12.88 -23.35 52.98
C ILE A 49 -11.89 -22.68 53.95
N ASP A 50 -11.98 -21.35 54.15
CA ASP A 50 -11.11 -20.65 55.11
C ASP A 50 -11.48 -20.99 56.56
N VAL A 51 -12.77 -21.17 56.84
CA VAL A 51 -13.28 -21.58 58.16
C VAL A 51 -12.84 -23.01 58.48
N ILE A 52 -12.96 -23.91 57.50
CA ILE A 52 -12.50 -25.30 57.61
C ILE A 52 -10.98 -25.35 57.84
N GLU A 53 -10.20 -24.55 57.13
CA GLU A 53 -8.75 -24.52 57.28
C GLU A 53 -8.32 -24.01 58.65
N ARG A 54 -8.94 -22.92 59.15
CA ARG A 54 -8.67 -22.42 60.50
C ARG A 54 -8.95 -23.49 61.56
N PHE A 55 -10.10 -24.14 61.48
CA PHE A 55 -10.46 -25.23 62.38
C PHE A 55 -9.48 -26.41 62.29
N ARG A 56 -9.07 -26.79 61.06
CA ARG A 56 -8.07 -27.84 60.84
C ARG A 56 -6.74 -27.49 61.48
N ALA A 57 -6.26 -26.25 61.33
CA ALA A 57 -5.01 -25.78 61.90
C ALA A 57 -5.05 -25.72 63.43
N ASP A 58 -6.10 -25.15 64.01
CA ASP A 58 -6.28 -25.01 65.47
C ASP A 58 -6.33 -26.36 66.20
N HIS A 59 -6.84 -27.38 65.52
CA HIS A 59 -7.00 -28.74 66.05
C HIS A 59 -5.98 -29.76 65.51
N ALA A 60 -4.98 -29.30 64.76
CA ALA A 60 -3.93 -30.14 64.14
C ALA A 60 -4.49 -31.36 63.37
N LEU A 61 -5.58 -31.16 62.64
CA LEU A 61 -6.25 -32.21 61.88
C LEU A 61 -5.53 -32.49 60.53
N PRO A 62 -5.61 -33.74 60.02
CA PRO A 62 -4.95 -34.12 58.77
C PRO A 62 -5.56 -33.42 57.53
N MET A 63 -4.78 -33.30 56.45
CA MET A 63 -5.20 -32.60 55.22
C MET A 63 -6.43 -33.23 54.53
N ASP A 64 -6.63 -34.55 54.67
CA ASP A 64 -7.79 -35.25 54.13
C ASP A 64 -9.12 -34.83 54.79
N PHE A 65 -9.07 -34.29 56.02
CA PHE A 65 -10.23 -33.68 56.67
C PHE A 65 -10.71 -32.47 55.87
N GLN A 66 -9.80 -31.62 55.39
CA GLN A 66 -10.14 -30.39 54.68
C GLN A 66 -10.99 -30.67 53.44
N GLN A 67 -10.54 -31.59 52.59
CA GLN A 67 -11.25 -31.96 51.37
C GLN A 67 -12.63 -32.56 51.67
N ARG A 68 -12.71 -33.50 52.63
CA ARG A 68 -13.98 -34.15 53.01
C ARG A 68 -14.96 -33.17 53.65
N ALA A 69 -14.47 -32.28 54.51
CA ALA A 69 -15.29 -31.26 55.17
C ALA A 69 -15.83 -30.27 54.14
N LEU A 70 -15.00 -29.84 53.18
CA LEU A 70 -15.43 -28.94 52.11
C LEU A 70 -16.51 -29.60 51.24
N GLU A 71 -16.30 -30.84 50.78
CA GLU A 71 -17.29 -31.58 49.99
C GLU A 71 -18.62 -31.78 50.72
N ALA A 72 -18.60 -31.94 52.04
CA ALA A 72 -19.82 -32.08 52.86
C ALA A 72 -20.54 -30.73 53.06
N VAL A 73 -19.78 -29.67 53.32
CA VAL A 73 -20.30 -28.32 53.61
C VAL A 73 -20.84 -27.65 52.34
N CYS A 74 -20.14 -27.77 51.20
CA CYS A 74 -20.56 -27.17 49.92
C CYS A 74 -21.83 -27.79 49.32
N LYS A 75 -22.32 -28.91 49.87
CA LYS A 75 -23.65 -29.46 49.55
C LYS A 75 -24.78 -28.70 50.24
N SER A 76 -24.48 -28.03 51.35
CA SER A 76 -25.46 -27.40 52.24
C SER A 76 -25.44 -25.88 52.15
N ILE A 77 -24.27 -25.29 51.87
CA ILE A 77 -24.08 -23.85 51.68
C ILE A 77 -23.24 -23.58 50.41
N PRO A 78 -23.42 -22.43 49.73
CA PRO A 78 -22.67 -22.12 48.53
C PRO A 78 -21.19 -21.87 48.87
N CYS A 79 -20.29 -22.56 48.18
CA CYS A 79 -18.86 -22.31 48.21
C CYS A 79 -18.43 -21.64 46.90
N THR A 80 -17.59 -20.61 47.01
CA THR A 80 -17.03 -19.92 45.84
C THR A 80 -15.59 -20.35 45.55
N ARG A 81 -14.88 -20.93 46.53
CA ARG A 81 -13.49 -21.38 46.41
C ARG A 81 -13.28 -22.82 46.88
N ALA A 82 -12.35 -23.49 46.21
CA ALA A 82 -11.92 -24.84 46.55
C ALA A 82 -10.68 -24.89 47.46
N SER A 83 -9.91 -23.80 47.53
CA SER A 83 -8.68 -23.68 48.32
C SER A 83 -8.75 -22.45 49.24
N PRO A 84 -8.22 -22.53 50.47
CA PRO A 84 -8.21 -21.40 51.39
C PRO A 84 -7.14 -20.38 51.02
N ILE A 85 -7.32 -19.14 51.47
CA ILE A 85 -6.29 -18.10 51.38
C ILE A 85 -5.28 -18.33 52.52
N ILE A 86 -4.00 -18.50 52.17
CA ILE A 86 -2.92 -18.70 53.14
C ILE A 86 -2.16 -17.40 53.45
N PHE A 87 -2.28 -16.40 52.58
CA PHE A 87 -1.69 -15.09 52.78
C PHE A 87 -2.49 -14.03 52.02
N ALA A 88 -2.76 -12.88 52.67
CA ALA A 88 -3.39 -11.74 52.04
C ALA A 88 -2.78 -10.43 52.55
N THR A 89 -2.64 -9.44 51.67
CA THR A 89 -2.16 -8.11 52.05
C THR A 89 -2.69 -7.06 51.08
N SER A 90 -2.96 -5.85 51.59
CA SER A 90 -3.25 -4.69 50.75
C SER A 90 -1.94 -4.13 50.17
N ILE A 91 -1.95 -3.86 48.86
CA ILE A 91 -0.82 -3.28 48.14
C ILE A 91 -1.10 -1.82 47.82
N HIS A 92 -0.14 -0.96 48.13
CA HIS A 92 -0.20 0.47 47.89
C HIS A 92 0.98 0.92 47.00
N GLY A 93 0.74 1.91 46.13
CA GLY A 93 1.73 2.51 45.23
C GLY A 93 2.64 3.53 45.92
N GLU A 94 3.54 4.16 45.17
CA GLU A 94 4.53 5.13 45.68
C GLU A 94 3.88 6.36 46.33
N ASP A 95 2.70 6.78 45.84
CA ASP A 95 1.90 7.89 46.38
C ASP A 95 0.89 7.45 47.47
N ASN A 96 1.08 6.26 48.04
CA ASN A 96 0.15 5.63 49.00
C ASN A 96 -1.26 5.35 48.41
N GLU A 97 -1.37 5.36 47.08
CA GLU A 97 -2.57 4.99 46.35
C GLU A 97 -2.88 3.50 46.54
N PHE A 98 -4.15 3.14 46.70
CA PHE A 98 -4.55 1.74 46.83
C PHE A 98 -4.53 1.06 45.45
N VAL A 99 -3.66 0.07 45.29
CA VAL A 99 -3.50 -0.67 44.02
C VAL A 99 -4.45 -1.86 43.98
N GLY A 100 -4.56 -2.60 45.09
CA GLY A 100 -5.41 -3.78 45.19
C GLY A 100 -5.10 -4.64 46.41
N GLU A 101 -5.91 -5.68 46.62
CA GLU A 101 -5.68 -6.70 47.64
C GLU A 101 -5.03 -7.93 46.99
N PHE A 102 -3.83 -8.28 47.44
CA PHE A 102 -3.15 -9.50 47.01
C PHE A 102 -3.60 -10.67 47.86
N GLN A 103 -3.95 -11.79 47.22
CA GLN A 103 -4.37 -13.03 47.88
C GLN A 103 -3.59 -14.21 47.28
N LEU A 104 -3.00 -15.03 48.15
CA LEU A 104 -2.30 -16.27 47.80
C LEU A 104 -3.09 -17.46 48.32
N MET A 105 -3.47 -18.38 47.43
CA MET A 105 -4.21 -19.59 47.82
C MET A 105 -3.30 -20.76 48.16
N GLN A 106 -3.80 -21.70 48.95
CA GLN A 106 -3.09 -22.92 49.29
C GLN A 106 -2.83 -23.78 48.04
N GLY A 107 -1.56 -24.10 47.81
CA GLY A 107 -1.12 -24.90 46.66
C GLY A 107 -0.68 -24.09 45.46
N ASP A 108 -0.92 -22.77 45.44
CA ASP A 108 -0.40 -21.89 44.40
C ASP A 108 1.08 -21.61 44.59
N GLU A 109 1.83 -21.51 43.49
CA GLU A 109 3.20 -21.03 43.55
C GLU A 109 3.20 -19.51 43.78
N PRO A 110 3.87 -19.00 44.83
CA PRO A 110 3.89 -17.56 45.12
C PRO A 110 4.42 -16.73 43.95
N ALA A 111 5.40 -17.22 43.19
CA ALA A 111 5.92 -16.54 42.01
C ALA A 111 4.84 -16.28 40.95
N ASP A 112 3.96 -17.25 40.68
CA ASP A 112 2.87 -17.10 39.70
C ASP A 112 1.78 -16.16 40.18
N ALA A 113 1.38 -16.31 41.45
CA ALA A 113 0.34 -15.47 42.04
C ALA A 113 0.76 -13.99 42.02
N VAL A 114 2.01 -13.70 42.42
CA VAL A 114 2.57 -12.35 42.40
C VAL A 114 2.68 -11.82 40.97
N ALA A 115 3.14 -12.64 40.01
CA ALA A 115 3.22 -12.23 38.60
C ALA A 115 1.86 -11.94 37.99
N SER A 116 0.84 -12.74 38.31
CA SER A 116 -0.53 -12.52 37.85
C SER A 116 -1.08 -11.20 38.39
N PHE A 117 -0.90 -10.94 39.68
CA PHE A 117 -1.30 -9.68 40.31
C PHE A 117 -0.60 -8.48 39.67
N CYS A 118 0.73 -8.53 39.52
CA CYS A 118 1.48 -7.43 38.91
C CYS A 118 1.07 -7.16 37.46
N ARG A 119 0.78 -8.21 36.66
CA ARG A 119 0.27 -8.04 35.28
C ARG A 119 -1.11 -7.39 35.24
N GLN A 120 -2.02 -7.80 36.11
CA GLN A 120 -3.37 -7.23 36.17
C GLN A 120 -3.36 -5.72 36.50
N HIS A 121 -2.39 -5.28 37.30
CA HIS A 121 -2.29 -3.91 37.77
C HIS A 121 -1.17 -3.10 37.09
N ASN A 122 -0.56 -3.61 36.00
CA ASN A 122 0.55 -2.99 35.26
C ASN A 122 1.75 -2.58 36.14
N ILE A 123 2.06 -3.38 37.15
CA ILE A 123 3.14 -3.12 38.13
C ILE A 123 4.50 -3.59 37.55
N PRO A 124 5.57 -2.79 37.65
CA PRO A 124 6.87 -3.13 37.05
C PRO A 124 7.63 -4.24 37.80
N ARG A 125 8.49 -4.96 37.06
CA ARG A 125 9.27 -6.13 37.52
C ARG A 125 10.09 -5.92 38.81
N PRO A 126 10.77 -4.78 39.03
CA PRO A 126 11.51 -4.57 40.28
C PRO A 126 10.61 -4.63 41.53
N PHE A 127 9.39 -4.10 41.44
CA PHE A 127 8.41 -4.18 42.52
C PHE A 127 7.93 -5.62 42.72
N GLN A 128 7.67 -6.34 41.62
CA GLN A 128 7.30 -7.76 41.65
C GLN A 128 8.33 -8.62 42.40
N LEU A 129 9.64 -8.42 42.14
CA LEU A 129 10.70 -9.17 42.81
C LEU A 129 10.77 -8.86 44.31
N ASN A 130 10.62 -7.58 44.68
CA ASN A 130 10.60 -7.17 46.10
C ASN A 130 9.37 -7.75 46.82
N MET A 131 8.21 -7.75 46.16
CA MET A 131 6.97 -8.33 46.66
C MET A 131 7.12 -9.84 46.85
N LEU A 132 7.63 -10.56 45.85
CA LEU A 132 7.89 -11.99 45.94
C LEU A 132 8.87 -12.32 47.07
N GLN A 133 9.99 -11.61 47.16
CA GLN A 133 10.98 -11.81 48.23
C GLN A 133 10.36 -11.61 49.62
N SER A 134 9.51 -10.59 49.78
CA SER A 134 8.82 -10.30 51.05
C SER A 134 7.83 -11.40 51.44
N ILE A 135 7.14 -11.98 50.46
CA ILE A 135 6.19 -13.09 50.64
C ILE A 135 6.96 -14.39 50.95
N CYS A 136 8.01 -14.71 50.20
CA CYS A 136 8.82 -15.91 50.42
C CYS A 136 9.60 -15.91 51.74
N ASN A 137 9.83 -14.74 52.34
CA ASN A 137 10.45 -14.63 53.67
C ASN A 137 9.48 -14.92 54.82
N GLN A 138 8.18 -15.13 54.54
CA GLN A 138 7.21 -15.49 55.58
C GLN A 138 7.43 -16.95 56.02
N PRO A 139 7.40 -17.24 57.33
CA PRO A 139 7.75 -18.56 57.85
C PRO A 139 6.80 -19.70 57.41
N ASN A 140 5.59 -19.35 56.96
CA ASN A 140 4.54 -20.30 56.59
C ASN A 140 4.29 -20.39 55.08
N ILE A 141 5.16 -19.77 54.25
CA ILE A 141 5.03 -19.76 52.79
C ILE A 141 6.22 -20.48 52.19
N ALA A 142 5.96 -21.56 51.44
CA ALA A 142 6.98 -22.27 50.69
C ALA A 142 7.00 -21.77 49.24
N CYS A 143 8.10 -21.12 48.85
CA CYS A 143 8.36 -20.78 47.46
C CYS A 143 9.22 -21.88 46.85
N ALA A 144 8.71 -22.58 45.82
CA ALA A 144 9.50 -23.57 45.11
C ALA A 144 10.42 -22.91 44.08
N ARG A 145 10.06 -21.71 43.58
CA ARG A 145 10.82 -20.96 42.58
C ARG A 145 10.77 -19.45 42.76
N SER A 146 11.78 -18.80 42.19
CA SER A 146 11.94 -17.34 42.18
C SER A 146 11.32 -16.65 40.97
N ASP A 147 11.02 -17.42 39.92
CA ASP A 147 10.52 -16.91 38.65
C ASP A 147 9.14 -17.47 38.37
N ALA A 148 8.25 -16.66 37.80
CA ALA A 148 6.89 -17.07 37.44
C ALA A 148 6.88 -17.85 36.12
N LEU A 149 5.94 -18.78 35.97
CA LEU A 149 5.80 -19.62 34.79
C LEU A 149 4.86 -18.88 33.83
N LEU A 150 5.40 -18.39 32.72
CA LEU A 150 4.64 -17.68 31.70
C LEU A 150 3.91 -18.63 30.77
N TYR A 151 4.57 -19.73 30.40
CA TYR A 151 4.07 -20.65 29.40
C TYR A 151 4.47 -22.08 29.72
N ARG A 152 3.53 -23.00 29.52
CA ARG A 152 3.75 -24.43 29.66
C ARG A 152 2.92 -25.18 28.64
N GLN A 153 3.57 -25.92 27.74
CA GLN A 153 2.88 -26.80 26.80
C GLN A 153 3.66 -28.09 26.56
N VAL A 154 2.93 -29.22 26.52
CA VAL A 154 3.47 -30.50 26.06
C VAL A 154 3.54 -30.47 24.53
N ILE A 155 4.73 -30.66 23.99
CA ILE A 155 4.99 -30.67 22.55
C ILE A 155 5.05 -32.12 22.08
N THR A 156 4.30 -32.43 21.03
CA THR A 156 4.25 -33.74 20.38
C THR A 156 4.72 -33.64 18.93
N ASP A 157 5.27 -34.73 18.38
CA ASP A 157 5.61 -34.83 16.96
C ASP A 157 4.39 -35.14 16.08
N GLU A 158 4.62 -35.23 14.75
CA GLU A 158 3.60 -35.54 13.75
C GLU A 158 2.96 -36.94 13.94
N THR A 159 3.60 -37.83 14.69
CA THR A 159 3.10 -39.17 15.02
C THR A 159 2.30 -39.20 16.33
N GLY A 160 2.24 -38.07 17.05
CA GLY A 160 1.63 -37.95 18.37
C GLY A 160 2.53 -38.37 19.53
N SER A 161 3.81 -38.65 19.28
CA SER A 161 4.78 -38.99 20.32
C SER A 161 5.24 -37.72 21.05
N VAL A 162 5.34 -37.78 22.38
CA VAL A 162 5.72 -36.62 23.21
C VAL A 162 7.21 -36.32 23.03
N LEU A 163 7.52 -35.13 22.52
CA LEU A 163 8.88 -34.60 22.36
C LEU A 163 9.41 -33.96 23.65
N GLY A 164 8.52 -33.43 24.48
CA GLY A 164 8.86 -32.85 25.78
C GLY A 164 7.85 -31.81 26.24
N THR A 165 8.10 -31.16 27.38
CA THR A 165 7.29 -30.04 27.86
C THR A 165 8.11 -28.76 27.75
N LEU A 166 7.63 -27.78 26.99
CA LEU A 166 8.22 -26.46 26.89
C LEU A 166 7.70 -25.61 28.05
N GLU A 167 8.62 -25.17 28.92
CA GLU A 167 8.36 -24.30 30.06
C GLU A 167 9.14 -22.99 29.87
N ILE A 168 8.48 -21.85 30.01
CA ILE A 168 9.08 -20.53 29.85
C ILE A 168 8.78 -19.73 31.10
N PHE A 169 9.83 -19.20 31.72
CA PHE A 169 9.74 -18.39 32.93
C PHE A 169 9.81 -16.90 32.61
N ASP A 170 9.30 -16.06 33.52
CA ASP A 170 9.22 -14.61 33.34
C ASP A 170 10.56 -13.86 33.41
N SER A 171 11.60 -14.53 33.91
CA SER A 171 12.99 -14.05 33.88
C SER A 171 13.70 -14.34 32.56
N GLN A 172 13.10 -15.15 31.69
CA GLN A 172 13.71 -15.64 30.46
C GLN A 172 13.14 -14.93 29.24
N GLU A 173 13.99 -14.70 28.26
CA GLU A 173 13.53 -14.37 26.91
C GLU A 173 12.87 -15.63 26.32
N PRO A 174 11.60 -15.59 25.87
CA PRO A 174 10.91 -16.77 25.36
C PRO A 174 11.64 -17.45 24.20
N VAL A 175 12.33 -16.66 23.37
CA VAL A 175 13.13 -17.17 22.24
C VAL A 175 14.31 -18.04 22.70
N ASP A 176 14.96 -17.69 23.82
CA ASP A 176 16.05 -18.51 24.36
C ASP A 176 15.52 -19.81 24.94
N ALA A 177 14.40 -19.75 25.65
CA ALA A 177 13.77 -20.93 26.26
C ALA A 177 13.33 -21.93 25.18
N ILE A 178 12.72 -21.44 24.09
CA ILE A 178 12.35 -22.28 22.94
C ILE A 178 13.60 -22.89 22.29
N PHE A 179 14.64 -22.10 22.09
CA PHE A 179 15.86 -22.60 21.46
C PHE A 179 16.57 -23.65 22.33
N ALA A 180 16.67 -23.41 23.64
CA ALA A 180 17.21 -24.37 24.60
C ALA A 180 16.41 -25.69 24.60
N PHE A 181 15.08 -25.62 24.50
CA PHE A 181 14.22 -26.81 24.37
C PHE A 181 14.51 -27.61 23.09
N LEU A 182 14.75 -26.93 21.97
CA LEU A 182 15.04 -27.55 20.68
C LEU A 182 16.50 -28.01 20.54
N GLN A 183 17.41 -27.50 21.37
CA GLN A 183 18.85 -27.74 21.24
C GLN A 183 19.24 -29.22 21.24
N PRO A 184 18.67 -30.11 22.09
CA PRO A 184 18.96 -31.54 22.05
C PRO A 184 18.54 -32.21 20.73
N MET A 185 17.57 -31.62 20.01
CA MET A 185 17.01 -32.17 18.77
C MET A 185 17.81 -31.74 17.53
N LEU A 186 18.60 -30.66 17.61
CA LEU A 186 19.46 -30.13 16.53
C LEU A 186 20.43 -31.17 15.97
N ALA A 187 20.92 -32.10 16.79
CA ALA A 187 21.87 -33.12 16.36
C ALA A 187 21.23 -34.24 15.50
N THR A 188 19.90 -34.34 15.47
CA THR A 188 19.19 -35.52 14.94
C THR A 188 18.21 -35.20 13.80
N SER A 189 17.85 -33.93 13.60
CA SER A 189 16.84 -33.54 12.60
C SER A 189 17.20 -32.25 11.89
N THR A 190 17.00 -32.24 10.57
CA THR A 190 17.11 -31.05 9.71
C THR A 190 15.90 -30.12 9.80
N SER A 191 14.83 -30.52 10.52
CA SER A 191 13.57 -29.78 10.62
C SER A 191 13.51 -28.80 11.81
N VAL A 192 14.60 -28.64 12.57
CA VAL A 192 14.58 -27.86 13.82
C VAL A 192 14.37 -26.36 13.58
N GLU A 193 14.84 -25.82 12.45
CA GLU A 193 14.55 -24.43 12.10
C GLU A 193 13.06 -24.19 11.82
N HIS A 194 12.36 -25.18 11.26
CA HIS A 194 10.92 -25.10 11.04
C HIS A 194 10.15 -25.19 12.35
N MET A 195 10.57 -26.07 13.27
CA MET A 195 9.98 -26.18 14.61
C MET A 195 10.20 -24.89 15.43
N LEU A 196 11.38 -24.27 15.33
CA LEU A 196 11.67 -22.98 15.97
C LEU A 196 10.71 -21.89 15.48
N ARG A 197 10.53 -21.77 14.16
CA ARG A 197 9.61 -20.77 13.57
C ARG A 197 8.16 -20.98 14.01
N GLN A 198 7.69 -22.22 14.01
CA GLN A 198 6.33 -22.56 14.45
C GLN A 198 6.10 -22.26 15.93
N LEU A 199 7.05 -22.64 16.80
CA LEU A 199 6.93 -22.36 18.24
C LEU A 199 7.00 -20.87 18.54
N LEU A 200 7.83 -20.10 17.82
CA LEU A 200 7.87 -18.64 17.95
C LEU A 200 6.54 -18.00 17.52
N GLU A 201 5.91 -18.47 16.44
CA GLU A 201 4.61 -17.93 15.98
C GLU A 201 3.48 -18.15 17.01
N VAL A 202 3.52 -19.26 17.75
CA VAL A 202 2.52 -19.60 18.77
C VAL A 202 2.82 -18.89 20.10
N VAL A 203 4.08 -18.87 20.52
CA VAL A 203 4.48 -18.36 21.85
C VAL A 203 4.65 -16.84 21.87
N CYS A 204 5.22 -16.24 20.82
CA CYS A 204 5.48 -14.79 20.75
C CYS A 204 4.24 -13.97 20.34
N GLN A 205 3.07 -14.36 20.83
CA GLN A 205 1.82 -13.62 20.66
C GLN A 205 1.59 -12.71 21.87
N PRO A 206 1.03 -11.49 21.70
CA PRO A 206 0.81 -10.55 22.81
C PRO A 206 -0.03 -11.12 23.96
N THR A 207 -0.86 -12.11 23.67
CA THR A 207 -1.73 -12.81 24.64
C THR A 207 -1.03 -13.93 25.40
N VAL A 208 0.16 -14.36 24.98
CA VAL A 208 0.87 -15.54 25.50
C VAL A 208 2.18 -15.11 26.18
N ALA A 209 3.14 -14.58 25.42
CA ALA A 209 4.39 -14.04 25.95
C ALA A 209 4.91 -12.91 25.05
N THR A 210 5.38 -11.82 25.65
CA THR A 210 6.07 -10.74 24.92
C THR A 210 7.53 -11.11 24.69
N CYS A 211 7.87 -11.42 23.45
CA CYS A 211 9.25 -11.61 23.02
C CYS A 211 9.89 -10.25 22.72
N SER A 212 11.02 -9.95 23.35
CA SER A 212 11.79 -8.74 23.06
C SER A 212 12.61 -8.88 21.77
N ARG A 213 12.88 -10.12 21.34
CA ARG A 213 13.60 -10.42 20.10
C ARG A 213 13.09 -11.67 19.41
N THR A 214 13.61 -11.94 18.21
CA THR A 214 13.25 -13.09 17.37
C THR A 214 14.40 -14.08 17.18
N ILE A 215 15.61 -13.75 17.64
CA ILE A 215 16.84 -14.55 17.46
C ILE A 215 17.38 -14.96 18.84
N PRO A 216 17.68 -16.24 19.12
CA PRO A 216 18.24 -16.72 20.40
C PRO A 216 19.63 -16.13 20.73
N LEU A 217 19.95 -15.95 22.01
CA LEU A 217 21.25 -15.50 22.52
C LEU A 217 22.02 -16.74 22.99
N LEU A 218 23.19 -16.99 22.42
CA LEU A 218 23.99 -18.19 22.71
C LEU A 218 25.06 -17.96 23.77
N PHE A 219 25.64 -16.76 23.79
CA PHE A 219 26.75 -16.44 24.68
C PHE A 219 26.60 -15.04 25.22
N ARG A 220 26.82 -14.88 26.52
CA ARG A 220 26.84 -13.60 27.22
C ARG A 220 27.94 -13.64 28.28
N HIS A 221 28.90 -12.73 28.21
CA HIS A 221 29.97 -12.66 29.21
C HIS A 221 30.42 -11.22 29.46
N PRO A 222 30.41 -10.74 30.71
CA PRO A 222 31.00 -9.45 31.05
C PRO A 222 32.52 -9.54 30.89
N ILE A 223 33.10 -8.61 30.15
CA ILE A 223 34.54 -8.53 29.95
C ILE A 223 35.09 -7.49 30.92
N VAL A 224 35.86 -7.97 31.90
CA VAL A 224 36.52 -7.11 32.89
C VAL A 224 38.02 -7.24 32.71
N GLY A 225 38.72 -6.12 32.66
CA GLY A 225 40.16 -6.07 32.49
C GLY A 225 40.91 -6.53 33.74
N PRO A 226 42.23 -6.79 33.59
CA PRO A 226 43.07 -7.24 34.69
C PRO A 226 43.22 -6.20 35.83
N ASP A 227 42.88 -4.95 35.57
CA ASP A 227 42.81 -3.82 36.50
C ASP A 227 41.42 -3.63 37.15
N GLY A 228 40.44 -4.48 36.80
CA GLY A 228 39.06 -4.40 37.28
C GLY A 228 38.17 -3.44 36.47
N THR A 229 38.68 -2.87 35.38
CA THR A 229 37.91 -1.99 34.50
C THR A 229 36.85 -2.81 33.76
N ASP A 230 35.58 -2.38 33.79
CA ASP A 230 34.48 -3.04 33.08
C ASP A 230 34.43 -2.56 31.61
N TYR A 231 34.66 -3.47 30.68
CA TYR A 231 34.64 -3.21 29.22
C TYR A 231 33.27 -3.46 28.61
N GLY A 232 32.27 -3.83 29.42
CA GLY A 232 30.93 -4.18 28.99
C GLY A 232 30.75 -5.68 28.77
N THR A 233 29.59 -6.07 28.24
CA THR A 233 29.21 -7.48 28.07
C THR A 233 29.29 -7.87 26.59
N LEU A 234 30.06 -8.93 26.29
CA LEU A 234 30.10 -9.56 24.97
C LEU A 234 28.89 -10.48 24.82
N GLU A 235 28.12 -10.29 23.76
CA GLU A 235 26.91 -11.06 23.43
C GLU A 235 27.05 -11.67 22.03
N ILE A 236 26.68 -12.94 21.88
CA ILE A 236 26.73 -13.68 20.61
C ILE A 236 25.39 -14.38 20.40
N TYR A 237 24.73 -14.09 19.28
CA TYR A 237 23.40 -14.59 18.94
C TYR A 237 23.42 -15.84 18.04
N TYR A 238 22.32 -16.58 17.95
CA TYR A 238 22.27 -17.86 17.23
C TYR A 238 22.38 -17.71 15.72
N GLY A 239 23.48 -18.20 15.15
CA GLY A 239 23.87 -18.05 13.74
C GLY A 239 24.90 -16.93 13.51
N GLN A 240 25.39 -16.33 14.60
CA GLN A 240 26.48 -15.36 14.58
C GLN A 240 27.85 -15.99 14.60
N GLU A 241 28.73 -15.46 13.75
CA GLU A 241 30.15 -15.82 13.78
C GLU A 241 30.79 -15.22 15.06
N PRO A 242 31.32 -16.05 15.99
CA PRO A 242 31.87 -15.56 17.25
C PRO A 242 33.05 -14.61 17.06
N ALA A 243 33.87 -14.83 16.03
CA ALA A 243 35.02 -13.97 15.73
C ALA A 243 34.59 -12.54 15.39
N ASP A 244 33.52 -12.39 14.61
CA ASP A 244 32.97 -11.08 14.24
C ASP A 244 32.42 -10.37 15.47
N ALA A 245 31.67 -11.07 16.33
CA ALA A 245 31.13 -10.53 17.59
C ALA A 245 32.22 -9.97 18.51
N ILE A 246 33.32 -10.72 18.65
CA ILE A 246 34.47 -10.35 19.46
C ILE A 246 35.19 -9.14 18.85
N PHE A 247 35.34 -9.11 17.52
CA PHE A 247 35.95 -7.99 16.81
C PHE A 247 35.12 -6.71 16.95
N SER A 248 33.78 -6.77 16.80
CA SER A 248 32.89 -5.62 17.02
C SER A 248 33.03 -5.07 18.44
N PHE A 249 33.06 -5.97 19.43
CA PHE A 249 33.17 -5.62 20.84
C PHE A 249 34.50 -4.92 21.15
N ALA A 250 35.61 -5.46 20.62
CA ALA A 250 36.94 -4.86 20.79
C ALA A 250 37.07 -3.49 20.09
N TYR A 251 36.52 -3.35 18.88
CA TYR A 251 36.60 -2.11 18.11
C TYR A 251 35.79 -0.96 18.74
N LYS A 252 34.65 -1.28 19.38
CA LYS A 252 33.81 -0.31 20.09
C LYS A 252 34.53 0.33 21.29
N TYR A 253 35.46 -0.38 21.91
CA TYR A 253 36.25 0.14 23.04
C TYR A 253 37.42 1.04 22.57
N ASP A 254 38.02 0.73 21.42
CA ASP A 254 39.16 1.48 20.87
C ASP A 254 38.77 2.90 20.38
N GLN A 255 37.48 3.12 20.07
CA GLN A 255 36.94 4.42 19.67
C GLN A 255 36.50 5.34 20.85
N GLY A 256 36.84 5.01 22.10
CA GLY A 256 36.54 5.84 23.28
C GLY A 256 37.22 7.22 23.36
N ILE A 257 37.92 7.69 22.31
CA ILE A 257 38.64 8.98 22.32
C ILE A 257 37.96 10.10 21.51
N GLN A 258 36.95 9.85 20.67
CA GLN A 258 36.22 10.94 20.01
C GLN A 258 34.72 10.65 19.87
N SER A 259 33.90 11.45 20.55
CA SER A 259 32.45 11.30 20.58
C SER A 259 31.80 11.68 19.24
N ALA A 260 31.17 10.71 18.58
CA ALA A 260 29.73 10.65 18.31
C ALA A 260 29.45 9.70 17.13
N ALA A 261 28.68 8.65 17.43
CA ALA A 261 28.11 7.64 16.52
C ALA A 261 29.10 6.66 15.86
N SER A 262 29.53 5.65 16.63
CA SER A 262 30.28 4.51 16.07
C SER A 262 29.58 3.21 16.45
N THR A 263 28.74 2.73 15.53
CA THR A 263 28.09 1.42 15.57
C THR A 263 29.15 0.31 15.53
N ALA A 264 28.93 -0.84 16.18
CA ALA A 264 29.95 -1.90 16.32
C ALA A 264 30.05 -2.74 15.03
N ILE A 265 31.25 -3.05 14.49
CA ILE A 265 31.38 -3.79 13.21
C ILE A 265 30.91 -5.24 13.34
N VAL A 266 29.74 -5.55 12.81
CA VAL A 266 29.03 -6.83 12.86
C VAL A 266 29.57 -7.88 11.89
N PHE A 267 30.18 -7.46 10.79
CA PHE A 267 30.81 -8.34 9.81
C PHE A 267 31.78 -7.53 8.96
N SER A 268 32.99 -8.04 8.71
CA SER A 268 33.93 -7.40 7.78
C SER A 268 34.75 -8.45 7.04
N SER A 269 34.60 -8.54 5.72
CA SER A 269 35.33 -9.54 4.93
C SER A 269 35.70 -9.01 3.54
N PRO A 270 36.90 -9.34 3.02
CA PRO A 270 37.19 -9.16 1.60
C PRO A 270 36.25 -10.03 0.76
N ILE A 271 35.65 -9.45 -0.27
CA ILE A 271 34.76 -10.16 -1.20
C ILE A 271 35.53 -10.46 -2.48
N GLN A 272 35.67 -11.75 -2.79
CA GLN A 272 36.28 -12.21 -4.04
C GLN A 272 35.31 -11.97 -5.20
N LEU A 273 35.70 -11.08 -6.12
CA LEU A 273 34.94 -10.78 -7.34
C LEU A 273 35.67 -11.40 -8.53
N GLU A 274 34.98 -12.26 -9.29
CA GLU A 274 35.55 -13.02 -10.42
C GLU A 274 36.05 -12.15 -11.60
N THR A 275 35.95 -10.82 -11.50
CA THR A 275 36.20 -9.87 -12.58
C THR A 275 37.59 -9.22 -12.57
N GLY A 276 38.48 -9.57 -11.63
CA GLY A 276 39.82 -8.96 -11.49
C GLY A 276 40.96 -9.95 -11.74
N SER A 277 42.06 -9.46 -12.34
CA SER A 277 43.34 -10.18 -12.40
C SER A 277 43.86 -10.49 -10.99
N ALA A 278 44.67 -11.54 -10.85
CA ALA A 278 45.18 -12.08 -9.58
C ALA A 278 46.01 -11.12 -8.68
N ASP A 279 46.15 -9.85 -9.05
CA ASP A 279 46.89 -8.79 -8.35
C ASP A 279 45.99 -7.66 -7.78
N ASP A 280 44.65 -7.71 -7.94
CA ASP A 280 43.77 -6.65 -7.42
C ASP A 280 43.35 -6.90 -5.95
N GLU A 281 43.51 -5.88 -5.09
CA GLU A 281 43.00 -5.86 -3.71
C GLU A 281 41.49 -6.12 -3.68
N HIS A 282 41.08 -7.19 -2.99
CA HIS A 282 39.67 -7.54 -2.86
C HIS A 282 38.92 -6.49 -2.01
N PRO A 283 37.78 -5.96 -2.49
CA PRO A 283 37.03 -4.95 -1.76
C PRO A 283 36.45 -5.53 -0.46
N ILE A 284 36.61 -4.81 0.64
CA ILE A 284 36.16 -5.22 1.97
C ILE A 284 34.73 -4.75 2.19
N LEU A 285 33.82 -5.70 2.40
CA LEU A 285 32.44 -5.43 2.82
C LEU A 285 32.41 -5.34 4.35
N THR A 286 32.05 -4.19 4.90
CA THR A 286 31.94 -3.95 6.35
C THR A 286 30.51 -3.58 6.71
N LEU A 287 29.94 -4.27 7.71
CA LEU A 287 28.61 -4.08 8.29
C LEU A 287 28.77 -3.65 9.75
N TYR A 288 27.96 -2.71 10.20
CA TYR A 288 27.91 -2.25 11.58
C TYR A 288 26.61 -2.67 12.30
N ALA A 289 26.60 -2.60 13.63
CA ALA A 289 25.50 -3.05 14.47
C ALA A 289 24.31 -2.11 14.33
N GLY A 290 23.17 -2.67 13.92
CA GLY A 290 21.98 -1.91 13.54
C GLY A 290 21.92 -1.57 12.05
N ASP A 291 22.96 -1.91 11.27
CA ASP A 291 22.88 -1.78 9.82
C ASP A 291 21.91 -2.82 9.27
N GLU A 292 21.07 -2.37 8.33
CA GLU A 292 20.30 -3.28 7.49
C GLU A 292 21.23 -3.80 6.39
N LEU A 293 21.42 -5.12 6.34
CA LEU A 293 22.29 -5.77 5.35
C LEU A 293 21.96 -5.36 3.92
N ALA A 294 20.68 -5.21 3.60
CA ALA A 294 20.24 -4.82 2.27
C ALA A 294 20.82 -3.46 1.87
N ASP A 295 20.85 -2.47 2.78
CA ASP A 295 21.38 -1.12 2.55
C ASP A 295 22.87 -1.13 2.27
N VAL A 296 23.62 -1.85 3.11
CA VAL A 296 25.06 -1.91 2.99
C VAL A 296 25.48 -2.64 1.72
N LEU A 297 24.79 -3.74 1.36
CA LEU A 297 25.04 -4.44 0.09
C LEU A 297 24.64 -3.61 -1.14
N PHE A 298 23.62 -2.76 -1.02
CA PHE A 298 23.24 -1.82 -2.06
C PHE A 298 24.36 -0.80 -2.34
N HIS A 299 24.86 -0.16 -1.29
CA HIS A 299 25.95 0.82 -1.41
C HIS A 299 27.27 0.17 -1.85
N PHE A 300 27.65 -0.96 -1.23
CA PHE A 300 28.85 -1.72 -1.57
C PHE A 300 28.82 -2.17 -3.05
N GLY A 301 27.69 -2.70 -3.51
CA GLY A 301 27.58 -3.12 -4.89
C GLY A 301 27.54 -1.97 -5.89
N ARG A 302 27.08 -0.78 -5.50
CA ARG A 302 27.19 0.43 -6.32
C ARG A 302 28.62 0.96 -6.44
N GLN A 303 29.41 0.82 -5.37
CA GLN A 303 30.81 1.24 -5.35
C GLN A 303 31.70 0.30 -6.17
N HIS A 304 31.36 -0.99 -6.20
CA HIS A 304 32.14 -2.04 -6.86
C HIS A 304 31.45 -2.67 -8.09
N ASN A 305 30.42 -2.02 -8.63
CA ASN A 305 29.66 -2.45 -9.81
C ASN A 305 29.16 -3.91 -9.78
N LEU A 306 28.70 -4.37 -8.61
CA LEU A 306 28.15 -5.71 -8.44
C LEU A 306 26.78 -5.85 -9.12
N THR A 307 26.58 -6.96 -9.83
CA THR A 307 25.28 -7.28 -10.43
C THR A 307 24.25 -7.65 -9.35
N PHE A 308 22.96 -7.51 -9.65
CA PHE A 308 21.89 -7.90 -8.73
C PHE A 308 21.99 -9.38 -8.28
N PRO A 309 22.27 -10.37 -9.16
CA PRO A 309 22.51 -11.75 -8.72
C PRO A 309 23.67 -11.89 -7.73
N MET A 310 24.77 -11.16 -7.92
CA MET A 310 25.91 -11.19 -7.00
C MET A 310 25.55 -10.60 -5.63
N ARG A 311 24.81 -9.48 -5.61
CA ARG A 311 24.32 -8.88 -4.35
C ARG A 311 23.27 -9.76 -3.67
N SER A 312 22.39 -10.40 -4.43
CA SER A 312 21.38 -11.33 -3.91
C SER A 312 22.02 -12.60 -3.36
N GLN A 313 23.10 -13.08 -3.98
CA GLN A 313 23.91 -14.17 -3.45
C GLN A 313 24.61 -13.76 -2.16
N LEU A 314 25.25 -12.57 -2.11
CA LEU A 314 25.82 -12.02 -0.88
C LEU A 314 24.76 -11.85 0.21
N PHE A 315 23.59 -11.32 -0.15
CA PHE A 315 22.45 -11.19 0.75
C PHE A 315 22.01 -12.56 1.26
N GLY A 316 21.81 -13.58 0.42
CA GLY A 316 21.43 -14.92 0.87
C GLY A 316 22.52 -15.63 1.70
N MET A 317 23.79 -15.31 1.46
CA MET A 317 24.91 -15.85 2.24
C MET A 317 25.06 -15.19 3.61
N LEU A 318 24.75 -13.90 3.72
CA LEU A 318 24.96 -13.10 4.94
C LEU A 318 23.67 -12.94 5.75
N CYS A 319 22.54 -12.90 5.08
CA CYS A 319 21.23 -12.82 5.69
C CYS A 319 20.87 -14.17 6.31
N ASN A 320 20.39 -14.14 7.55
CA ASN A 320 20.26 -15.30 8.45
C ASN A 320 21.57 -15.77 9.10
N ARG A 321 22.68 -15.03 8.96
CA ARG A 321 23.85 -15.15 9.82
C ARG A 321 23.88 -13.98 10.80
N PRO A 322 23.40 -14.11 12.05
CA PRO A 322 23.54 -13.02 13.01
C PRO A 322 25.01 -12.57 13.21
N PRO A 323 25.26 -11.42 13.87
CA PRO A 323 24.28 -10.48 14.34
C PRO A 323 23.77 -9.60 13.18
N ILE A 324 24.02 -9.99 11.92
CA ILE A 324 23.52 -9.32 10.73
C ILE A 324 22.00 -9.41 10.74
N THR A 325 21.38 -8.32 11.15
CA THR A 325 19.93 -8.16 11.13
C THR A 325 19.52 -7.79 9.71
N CYS A 326 18.79 -8.71 9.06
CA CYS A 326 17.97 -8.32 7.92
C CYS A 326 16.54 -8.21 8.40
N THR A 327 16.08 -6.99 8.60
CA THR A 327 14.65 -6.76 8.80
C THR A 327 13.90 -6.81 7.46
N ARG A 328 14.62 -6.69 6.35
CA ARG A 328 14.04 -6.62 4.99
C ARG A 328 14.99 -7.12 3.90
N GLY A 329 14.39 -7.62 2.82
CA GLY A 329 15.12 -8.16 1.66
C GLY A 329 15.66 -7.11 0.69
N HIS A 330 15.33 -5.84 0.90
CA HIS A 330 15.53 -4.75 -0.06
C HIS A 330 16.03 -3.51 0.66
N ALA A 331 17.01 -2.81 0.07
CA ALA A 331 17.62 -1.62 0.66
C ALA A 331 16.68 -0.41 0.66
N VAL A 332 16.74 0.52 1.61
CA VAL A 332 16.06 1.82 1.56
C VAL A 332 16.93 2.63 0.63
N VAL A 333 16.38 2.94 -0.53
CA VAL A 333 17.06 3.75 -1.54
C VAL A 333 16.74 5.24 -1.39
N TYR A 334 15.68 5.57 -0.65
CA TYR A 334 15.27 6.94 -0.35
C TYR A 334 14.37 7.01 0.88
N ALA A 335 14.61 7.98 1.76
CA ALA A 335 13.76 8.29 2.90
C ALA A 335 13.65 9.81 3.10
N ARG A 336 12.43 10.34 3.24
CA ARG A 336 12.23 11.78 3.51
C ARG A 336 10.94 12.05 4.29
N THR A 337 11.00 12.99 5.24
CA THR A 337 9.82 13.52 5.92
C THR A 337 9.26 14.73 5.17
N PHE A 338 7.93 14.87 5.13
CA PHE A 338 7.25 15.96 4.44
C PHE A 338 6.42 16.78 5.43
N ALA A 339 6.62 18.09 5.45
CA ALA A 339 5.78 19.01 6.22
C ALA A 339 4.66 19.57 5.32
N ILE A 340 3.45 19.67 5.85
CA ILE A 340 2.30 20.27 5.16
C ILE A 340 1.87 21.49 5.95
N GLU A 341 1.70 22.63 5.26
CA GLU A 341 1.36 23.93 5.87
C GLU A 341 0.09 23.92 6.75
N THR A 342 -0.81 22.95 6.56
CA THR A 342 -2.08 22.82 7.30
C THR A 342 -1.98 21.98 8.58
N ARG A 343 -0.82 21.38 8.88
CA ARG A 343 -0.57 20.60 10.11
C ARG A 343 0.65 21.12 10.86
N ALA A 344 0.55 21.14 12.19
CA ALA A 344 1.64 21.56 13.08
C ALA A 344 2.75 20.50 13.23
N GLU A 345 2.46 19.23 12.93
CA GLU A 345 3.41 18.12 13.03
C GLU A 345 3.77 17.58 11.63
N PRO A 346 5.05 17.30 11.36
CA PRO A 346 5.50 16.75 10.07
C PRO A 346 4.91 15.35 9.84
N LEU A 347 4.63 15.01 8.59
CA LEU A 347 4.26 13.65 8.23
C LEU A 347 5.47 12.73 8.46
N GLY A 348 5.22 11.49 8.89
CA GLY A 348 6.25 10.47 9.06
C GLY A 348 7.10 10.27 7.78
N PRO A 349 8.23 9.54 7.86
CA PRO A 349 9.10 9.36 6.71
C PRO A 349 8.41 8.55 5.61
N LEU A 350 8.48 9.05 4.36
CA LEU A 350 8.23 8.27 3.15
C LEU A 350 9.52 7.52 2.82
N GLU A 351 9.45 6.20 2.85
CA GLU A 351 10.58 5.30 2.54
C GLU A 351 10.33 4.55 1.23
N LEU A 352 11.39 4.37 0.45
CA LEU A 352 11.41 3.65 -0.81
C LEU A 352 12.47 2.57 -0.77
N HIS A 353 12.09 1.34 -1.09
CA HIS A 353 13.00 0.20 -1.07
C HIS A 353 13.55 -0.12 -2.47
N GLU A 354 14.65 -0.88 -2.54
CA GLU A 354 15.28 -1.29 -3.78
C GLU A 354 14.34 -2.17 -4.61
N GLY A 355 13.94 -1.67 -5.77
CA GLY A 355 12.97 -2.34 -6.65
C GLY A 355 11.53 -1.85 -6.46
N ASP A 356 11.27 -1.02 -5.44
CA ASP A 356 9.99 -0.32 -5.34
C ASP A 356 9.84 0.70 -6.47
N GLU A 357 8.60 0.92 -6.88
CA GLU A 357 8.27 2.10 -7.65
C GLU A 357 7.92 3.27 -6.72
N ALA A 358 8.56 4.42 -6.96
CA ALA A 358 8.26 5.69 -6.30
C ALA A 358 6.76 6.03 -6.29
N ALA A 359 6.08 5.88 -7.42
CA ALA A 359 4.65 6.14 -7.56
C ALA A 359 3.74 5.25 -6.67
N ASP A 360 4.11 3.99 -6.41
CA ASP A 360 3.33 3.13 -5.50
C ASP A 360 3.45 3.60 -4.06
N ARG A 361 4.67 3.84 -3.59
CA ARG A 361 4.93 4.21 -2.19
C ARG A 361 4.40 5.60 -1.87
N VAL A 362 4.54 6.55 -2.80
CA VAL A 362 3.97 7.89 -2.62
C VAL A 362 2.45 7.84 -2.59
N PHE A 363 1.82 6.93 -3.34
CA PHE A 363 0.39 6.75 -3.27
C PHE A 363 -0.06 6.15 -1.93
N GLU A 364 0.60 5.08 -1.46
CA GLU A 364 0.33 4.47 -0.16
C GLU A 364 0.50 5.49 0.99
N PHE A 365 1.54 6.31 0.91
CA PHE A 365 1.81 7.38 1.86
C PHE A 365 0.74 8.47 1.84
N ALA A 366 0.31 8.89 0.65
CA ALA A 366 -0.74 9.88 0.51
C ALA A 366 -2.10 9.37 1.02
N ASP A 367 -2.43 8.11 0.79
CA ASP A 367 -3.66 7.48 1.29
C ASP A 367 -3.65 7.41 2.83
N ARG A 368 -2.53 6.95 3.41
CA ARG A 368 -2.33 6.85 4.88
C ARG A 368 -2.57 8.17 5.61
N PHE A 369 -2.13 9.29 5.02
CA PHE A 369 -2.26 10.62 5.63
C PHE A 369 -3.43 11.44 5.08
N ASN A 370 -4.27 10.83 4.23
CA ASN A 370 -5.41 11.43 3.54
C ASN A 370 -5.04 12.72 2.79
N LEU A 371 -3.93 12.67 2.06
CA LEU A 371 -3.38 13.80 1.31
C LEU A 371 -4.12 13.99 -0.01
N SER A 372 -4.28 15.25 -0.42
CA SER A 372 -4.86 15.55 -1.72
C SER A 372 -3.96 15.03 -2.86
N SER A 373 -4.56 14.74 -4.01
CA SER A 373 -3.81 14.31 -5.20
C SER A 373 -2.74 15.33 -5.61
N ALA A 374 -2.99 16.63 -5.41
CA ALA A 374 -2.02 17.68 -5.69
C ALA A 374 -0.77 17.60 -4.78
N VAL A 375 -0.98 17.38 -3.48
CA VAL A 375 0.12 17.21 -2.52
C VAL A 375 0.88 15.90 -2.80
N ARG A 376 0.17 14.82 -3.13
CA ARG A 376 0.77 13.55 -3.54
C ARG A 376 1.65 13.69 -4.78
N ASP A 377 1.16 14.36 -5.83
CA ASP A 377 1.88 14.52 -7.08
C ASP A 377 3.11 15.44 -6.91
N GLN A 378 3.00 16.44 -6.02
CA GLN A 378 4.14 17.25 -5.58
C GLN A 378 5.19 16.39 -4.86
N ILE A 379 4.77 15.56 -3.90
CA ILE A 379 5.66 14.62 -3.21
C ILE A 379 6.33 13.68 -4.22
N LEU A 380 5.57 13.11 -5.16
CA LEU A 380 6.12 12.19 -6.18
C LEU A 380 7.17 12.86 -7.07
N ASN A 381 6.91 14.08 -7.54
CA ASN A 381 7.88 14.83 -8.34
C ASN A 381 9.15 15.14 -7.54
N THR A 382 9.02 15.55 -6.28
CA THR A 382 10.15 15.79 -5.39
C THR A 382 10.97 14.52 -5.19
N VAL A 383 10.32 13.40 -4.89
CA VAL A 383 10.97 12.09 -4.70
C VAL A 383 11.70 11.64 -5.95
N CYS A 384 11.08 11.78 -7.13
CA CYS A 384 11.69 11.38 -8.39
C CYS A 384 12.90 12.24 -8.79
N VAL A 385 12.86 13.54 -8.50
CA VAL A 385 14.00 14.45 -8.72
C VAL A 385 15.14 14.11 -7.75
N ASP A 386 14.83 13.91 -6.47
CA ASP A 386 15.83 13.61 -5.46
C ASP A 386 16.53 12.26 -5.73
N ILE A 387 15.78 11.21 -6.08
CA ILE A 387 16.31 9.88 -6.38
C ILE A 387 17.19 9.91 -7.62
N LYS A 388 16.77 10.67 -8.65
CA LYS A 388 17.58 10.86 -9.85
C LYS A 388 18.90 11.56 -9.55
N ALA A 389 18.90 12.53 -8.65
CA ALA A 389 20.10 13.24 -8.21
C ALA A 389 21.00 12.38 -7.30
N ALA A 390 20.42 11.61 -6.38
CA ALA A 390 21.16 10.86 -5.37
C ALA A 390 21.76 9.54 -5.89
N ILE A 391 20.98 8.74 -6.64
CA ILE A 391 21.37 7.38 -7.03
C ILE A 391 21.22 7.09 -8.53
N ASN A 392 20.92 8.10 -9.35
CA ASN A 392 20.77 8.03 -10.81
C ASN A 392 19.66 7.07 -11.30
N VAL A 393 18.74 6.69 -10.42
CA VAL A 393 17.55 5.89 -10.77
C VAL A 393 16.45 6.83 -11.26
N THR A 394 15.84 6.52 -12.40
CA THR A 394 14.66 7.26 -12.90
C THR A 394 13.41 6.54 -12.45
N CYS A 395 12.46 7.26 -11.86
CA CYS A 395 11.11 6.74 -11.65
C CYS A 395 10.56 6.19 -12.97
N SER A 396 10.08 4.96 -12.95
CA SER A 396 9.64 4.30 -14.17
C SER A 396 8.20 4.67 -14.52
N ARG A 397 7.44 5.19 -13.56
CA ARG A 397 6.05 5.63 -13.73
C ARG A 397 5.62 6.69 -12.73
N PHE A 398 4.52 7.37 -13.05
CA PHE A 398 3.90 8.43 -12.26
C PHE A 398 2.53 8.04 -11.69
N ALA A 399 2.21 6.75 -11.68
CA ALA A 399 0.91 6.21 -11.27
C ALA A 399 1.08 4.84 -10.57
N PRO A 400 0.35 4.54 -9.48
CA PRO A 400 0.53 3.33 -8.67
C PRO A 400 -0.12 2.07 -9.28
N VAL A 401 0.22 0.84 -8.89
CA VAL A 401 -0.45 -0.42 -9.27
C VAL A 401 -1.63 -0.69 -8.32
N VAL A 402 -2.85 -0.85 -8.85
CA VAL A 402 -4.06 -1.18 -8.08
C VAL A 402 -4.33 -2.68 -8.06
N PHE A 403 -3.84 -3.42 -9.07
CA PHE A 403 -4.18 -4.84 -9.20
C PHE A 403 -3.09 -5.63 -9.93
N GLN A 404 -2.85 -6.88 -9.51
CA GLN A 404 -1.91 -7.80 -10.14
C GLN A 404 -2.59 -9.15 -10.46
N VAL A 405 -2.49 -9.62 -11.69
CA VAL A 405 -3.05 -10.92 -12.14
C VAL A 405 -1.94 -11.81 -12.69
N PRO A 406 -1.75 -13.04 -12.16
CA PRO A 406 -0.87 -14.02 -12.78
C PRO A 406 -1.45 -14.47 -14.13
N ILE A 407 -0.64 -14.33 -15.18
CA ILE A 407 -0.99 -14.73 -16.55
C ILE A 407 -0.56 -16.19 -16.71
N THR A 408 -1.50 -17.13 -16.64
CA THR A 408 -1.25 -18.54 -16.96
C THR A 408 -1.70 -18.85 -18.39
N LYS A 409 -0.99 -19.76 -19.06
CA LYS A 409 -1.35 -20.20 -20.42
C LYS A 409 -2.56 -21.15 -20.41
N ASN A 410 -2.72 -21.88 -19.31
CA ASN A 410 -3.84 -22.74 -18.92
C ASN A 410 -3.91 -22.82 -17.39
N ALA A 411 -5.07 -23.18 -16.82
CA ALA A 411 -5.29 -23.23 -15.36
C ALA A 411 -4.39 -24.23 -14.59
N SER A 412 -3.69 -25.11 -15.30
CA SER A 412 -2.83 -26.17 -14.76
C SER A 412 -1.33 -25.88 -14.87
N GLU A 413 -0.92 -24.77 -15.50
CA GLU A 413 0.48 -24.43 -15.75
C GLU A 413 0.99 -23.27 -14.86
N PRO A 414 2.30 -23.19 -14.59
CA PRO A 414 2.90 -22.06 -13.89
C PRO A 414 2.66 -20.73 -14.63
N PRO A 415 2.53 -19.60 -13.92
CA PRO A 415 2.33 -18.29 -14.54
C PRO A 415 3.48 -17.91 -15.48
N VAL A 416 3.13 -17.52 -16.71
CA VAL A 416 4.06 -17.09 -17.77
C VAL A 416 4.41 -15.60 -17.65
N GLY A 417 3.77 -14.87 -16.72
CA GLY A 417 4.01 -13.47 -16.42
C GLY A 417 2.97 -12.90 -15.46
N MET A 418 3.11 -11.64 -15.05
CA MET A 418 2.16 -10.92 -14.19
C MET A 418 1.62 -9.69 -14.92
N LEU A 419 0.30 -9.54 -15.03
CA LEU A 419 -0.37 -8.34 -15.54
C LEU A 419 -0.59 -7.36 -14.38
N GLN A 420 -0.02 -6.16 -14.47
CA GLN A 420 -0.17 -5.11 -13.45
C GLN A 420 -1.06 -3.97 -14.00
N ILE A 421 -2.11 -3.60 -13.25
CA ILE A 421 -3.10 -2.55 -13.57
C ILE A 421 -2.77 -1.31 -12.74
N LEU A 422 -2.59 -0.15 -13.38
CA LEU A 422 -2.25 1.11 -12.70
C LEU A 422 -3.49 1.94 -12.33
N GLN A 423 -3.47 2.65 -11.20
CA GLN A 423 -4.48 3.63 -10.79
C GLN A 423 -4.23 4.90 -11.58
N VAL A 424 -5.19 5.27 -12.42
CA VAL A 424 -5.22 6.60 -12.99
C VAL A 424 -6.28 7.38 -12.22
N ASN A 425 -5.92 7.93 -11.06
CA ASN A 425 -6.83 8.80 -10.30
C ASN A 425 -6.25 10.23 -10.25
N HIS A 426 -6.93 11.27 -10.69
CA HIS A 426 -8.19 11.40 -11.44
C HIS A 426 -8.21 12.88 -11.88
N PHE A 427 -8.79 13.18 -13.05
CA PHE A 427 -9.45 14.48 -13.16
C PHE A 427 -10.57 14.53 -12.14
N LYS A 428 -10.77 15.69 -11.52
CA LYS A 428 -11.74 15.93 -10.45
C LYS A 428 -13.08 15.21 -10.71
N GLU A 429 -13.52 14.40 -9.75
CA GLU A 429 -14.94 14.09 -9.62
C GLU A 429 -15.68 15.38 -9.27
N VAL A 430 -16.30 15.98 -10.28
CA VAL A 430 -17.60 16.61 -10.11
C VAL A 430 -18.51 16.03 -11.19
N ASN A 431 -19.58 15.39 -10.72
CA ASN A 431 -20.72 14.80 -11.42
C ASN A 431 -20.65 13.32 -11.80
N LYS A 432 -21.71 12.65 -11.34
CA LYS A 432 -22.21 11.33 -11.69
C LYS A 432 -22.15 11.09 -13.21
N ASP A 433 -21.89 9.84 -13.59
CA ASP A 433 -22.04 9.22 -14.93
C ASP A 433 -20.80 9.01 -15.82
N THR A 434 -19.59 8.86 -15.28
CA THR A 434 -18.44 8.38 -16.09
C THR A 434 -17.70 7.20 -15.47
N THR A 435 -18.22 6.00 -15.73
CA THR A 435 -17.46 4.74 -15.68
C THR A 435 -16.19 4.86 -16.55
N GLY A 436 -15.02 5.00 -15.90
CA GLY A 436 -13.74 5.21 -16.58
C GLY A 436 -13.31 4.01 -17.45
N PRO A 437 -12.79 4.24 -18.68
CA PRO A 437 -12.37 3.16 -19.57
C PRO A 437 -10.97 2.61 -19.22
N CYS A 438 -10.95 1.31 -18.88
CA CYS A 438 -9.77 0.52 -18.51
C CYS A 438 -8.76 0.23 -19.64
N LEU A 439 -7.48 0.18 -19.27
CA LEU A 439 -6.50 -0.90 -19.51
C LEU A 439 -6.24 -1.44 -20.94
N ILE A 440 -5.86 -0.57 -21.88
CA ILE A 440 -5.27 -1.04 -23.15
C ILE A 440 -3.77 -0.73 -23.25
N GLY A 441 -3.27 0.23 -22.46
CA GLY A 441 -1.84 0.56 -22.38
C GLY A 441 -0.91 -0.60 -22.00
N PRO A 442 -1.25 -1.47 -21.01
CA PRO A 442 -0.46 -2.65 -20.68
C PRO A 442 -0.42 -3.69 -21.81
N CYS A 443 -1.56 -3.89 -22.50
CA CYS A 443 -1.67 -4.81 -23.65
C CYS A 443 -0.80 -4.36 -24.83
N ILE A 444 -0.69 -3.05 -25.05
CA ILE A 444 0.25 -2.50 -26.05
C ILE A 444 1.70 -2.74 -25.64
N ARG A 445 2.10 -2.43 -24.40
CA ARG A 445 3.50 -2.62 -23.97
C ARG A 445 3.92 -4.09 -24.04
N TYR A 446 3.03 -5.00 -23.64
CA TYR A 446 3.26 -6.45 -23.73
C TYR A 446 3.29 -6.95 -25.19
N GLY A 447 2.41 -6.44 -26.05
CA GLY A 447 2.43 -6.77 -27.48
C GLY A 447 3.68 -6.24 -28.18
N SER A 448 4.10 -5.00 -27.88
CA SER A 448 5.29 -4.37 -28.46
C SER A 448 6.58 -5.07 -28.04
N SER A 449 6.69 -5.56 -26.79
CA SER A 449 7.87 -6.34 -26.35
C SER A 449 7.98 -7.70 -27.02
N ARG A 450 6.88 -8.22 -27.60
CA ARG A 450 6.82 -9.47 -28.36
C ARG A 450 6.67 -9.27 -29.86
N ASN A 451 6.79 -8.03 -30.35
CA ASN A 451 6.63 -7.65 -31.75
C ASN A 451 5.30 -8.13 -32.37
N TRP A 452 4.22 -8.11 -31.58
CA TRP A 452 2.90 -8.54 -32.02
C TRP A 452 2.31 -7.56 -33.03
N THR A 453 1.70 -8.12 -34.07
CA THR A 453 0.92 -7.33 -35.03
C THR A 453 -0.30 -6.69 -34.34
N PHE A 454 -0.84 -5.62 -34.94
CA PHE A 454 -2.08 -4.99 -34.49
C PHE A 454 -3.21 -6.01 -34.29
N LEU A 455 -3.31 -6.99 -35.19
CA LEU A 455 -4.32 -8.05 -35.15
C LEU A 455 -4.16 -8.94 -33.91
N GLN A 456 -2.94 -9.41 -33.64
CA GLN A 456 -2.65 -10.27 -32.47
C GLN A 456 -2.97 -9.56 -31.15
N ARG A 457 -2.74 -8.25 -31.06
CA ARG A 457 -3.09 -7.45 -29.89
C ARG A 457 -4.61 -7.36 -29.68
N GLN A 458 -5.38 -7.19 -30.76
CA GLN A 458 -6.84 -7.12 -30.69
C GLN A 458 -7.48 -8.46 -30.34
N GLU A 459 -7.03 -9.56 -30.94
CA GLU A 459 -7.54 -10.90 -30.65
C GLU A 459 -7.28 -11.28 -29.19
N TRP A 460 -6.09 -10.95 -28.68
CA TRP A 460 -5.75 -11.20 -27.29
C TRP A 460 -6.58 -10.34 -26.31
N LEU A 461 -6.81 -9.06 -26.63
CA LEU A 461 -7.70 -8.20 -25.83
C LEU A 461 -9.13 -8.76 -25.79
N ALA A 462 -9.66 -9.19 -26.94
CA ALA A 462 -10.98 -9.79 -27.01
C ALA A 462 -11.10 -11.05 -26.14
N GLU A 463 -10.06 -11.87 -26.07
CA GLU A 463 -10.03 -13.06 -25.23
C GLU A 463 -9.99 -12.73 -23.73
N LEU A 464 -9.15 -11.76 -23.34
CA LEU A 464 -9.08 -11.28 -21.95
C LEU A 464 -10.43 -10.73 -21.47
N CYS A 465 -11.11 -9.98 -22.33
CA CYS A 465 -12.40 -9.36 -22.01
C CYS A 465 -13.55 -10.37 -21.88
N ARG A 466 -13.37 -11.62 -22.32
CA ARG A 466 -14.34 -12.71 -22.16
C ARG A 466 -14.16 -13.51 -20.89
N ILE A 467 -13.04 -13.35 -20.17
CA ILE A 467 -12.80 -14.07 -18.92
C ILE A 467 -13.85 -13.63 -17.90
N GLN A 468 -14.59 -14.61 -17.35
CA GLN A 468 -15.60 -14.38 -16.33
C GLN A 468 -15.25 -15.14 -15.05
N ARG A 469 -15.56 -14.54 -13.89
CA ARG A 469 -15.51 -15.22 -12.59
C ARG A 469 -16.85 -15.03 -11.89
N ALA A 470 -17.47 -16.12 -11.47
CA ALA A 470 -18.80 -16.12 -10.83
C ALA A 470 -19.89 -15.38 -11.62
N GLY A 471 -19.87 -15.47 -12.96
CA GLY A 471 -20.90 -14.87 -13.82
C GLY A 471 -20.74 -13.38 -14.13
N ALA A 472 -19.69 -12.72 -13.63
CA ALA A 472 -19.35 -11.34 -13.97
C ALA A 472 -18.07 -11.28 -14.84
N PRO A 473 -18.00 -10.36 -15.84
CA PRO A 473 -16.77 -10.12 -16.59
C PRO A 473 -15.65 -9.65 -15.67
N LEU A 474 -14.51 -10.33 -15.72
CA LEU A 474 -13.35 -10.09 -14.85
C LEU A 474 -12.69 -8.72 -15.12
N LEU A 475 -12.77 -8.25 -16.37
CA LEU A 475 -12.18 -7.00 -16.83
C LEU A 475 -13.28 -6.08 -17.38
N ASN A 476 -13.25 -4.81 -16.97
CA ASN A 476 -14.18 -3.79 -17.45
C ASN A 476 -13.75 -3.26 -18.83
N CYS A 477 -13.94 -4.07 -19.86
CA CYS A 477 -13.57 -3.70 -21.22
C CYS A 477 -14.63 -2.82 -21.87
N SER A 478 -14.41 -1.50 -21.87
CA SER A 478 -15.36 -0.53 -22.40
C SER A 478 -15.04 -0.04 -23.82
N ARG A 479 -13.82 -0.24 -24.31
CA ARG A 479 -13.38 0.13 -25.67
C ARG A 479 -12.31 -0.84 -26.20
N ALA A 480 -12.15 -0.89 -27.51
CA ALA A 480 -11.13 -1.71 -28.17
C ALA A 480 -9.86 -0.94 -28.55
N GLU A 481 -9.97 0.36 -28.81
CA GLU A 481 -8.84 1.19 -29.24
C GLU A 481 -7.99 1.63 -28.05
N ALA A 482 -6.69 1.44 -28.17
CA ALA A 482 -5.77 1.88 -27.15
C ALA A 482 -5.65 3.39 -27.09
N ARG A 483 -5.50 3.94 -25.90
CA ARG A 483 -5.14 5.34 -25.73
C ARG A 483 -3.64 5.50 -25.96
N LEU A 484 -3.28 6.20 -27.02
CA LEU A 484 -1.90 6.50 -27.40
C LEU A 484 -1.40 7.78 -26.71
N PHE A 485 -2.29 8.76 -26.53
CA PHE A 485 -1.97 10.03 -25.89
C PHE A 485 -3.08 10.45 -24.93
N TYR A 486 -2.67 11.11 -23.85
CA TYR A 486 -3.57 11.66 -22.84
C TYR A 486 -2.91 12.89 -22.23
N LEU A 487 -3.54 14.05 -22.40
CA LEU A 487 -3.07 15.30 -21.83
C LEU A 487 -4.23 16.04 -21.14
N PRO A 488 -4.20 16.16 -19.81
CA PRO A 488 -5.05 17.11 -19.10
C PRO A 488 -4.68 18.55 -19.49
N VAL A 489 -5.58 19.31 -20.13
CA VAL A 489 -5.33 20.71 -20.49
C VAL A 489 -5.96 21.62 -19.42
N MET A 490 -5.10 22.37 -18.73
CA MET A 490 -5.47 23.20 -17.58
C MET A 490 -5.53 24.68 -17.99
N GLU A 491 -6.52 25.42 -17.49
CA GLU A 491 -6.65 26.88 -17.63
C GLU A 491 -5.84 27.59 -16.54
N THR A 492 -5.93 27.07 -15.32
CA THR A 492 -5.19 27.49 -14.13
C THR A 492 -4.76 26.25 -13.36
N ALA A 493 -3.93 26.40 -12.33
CA ALA A 493 -3.45 25.28 -11.51
C ALA A 493 -4.57 24.34 -11.03
N ASP A 494 -5.78 24.88 -10.80
CA ASP A 494 -6.91 24.14 -10.24
C ASP A 494 -8.08 23.95 -11.21
N LYS A 495 -8.04 24.51 -12.42
CA LYS A 495 -9.18 24.49 -13.34
C LYS A 495 -8.82 23.80 -14.65
N GLU A 496 -9.41 22.62 -14.86
CA GLU A 496 -9.36 21.90 -16.13
C GLU A 496 -10.20 22.62 -17.19
N ILE A 497 -9.64 22.81 -18.39
CA ILE A 497 -10.40 23.17 -19.59
C ILE A 497 -11.06 21.91 -20.15
N GLY A 498 -10.24 20.87 -20.36
CA GLY A 498 -10.68 19.55 -20.74
C GLY A 498 -9.48 18.62 -20.94
N THR A 499 -9.79 17.37 -21.28
CA THR A 499 -8.79 16.36 -21.59
C THR A 499 -8.62 16.19 -23.10
N LEU A 500 -7.38 16.27 -23.58
CA LEU A 500 -7.01 15.87 -24.95
C LEU A 500 -6.60 14.39 -24.94
N GLU A 501 -7.37 13.52 -25.60
CA GLU A 501 -7.00 12.12 -25.82
C GLU A 501 -6.82 11.78 -27.30
N VAL A 502 -5.89 10.87 -27.59
CA VAL A 502 -5.72 10.29 -28.92
C VAL A 502 -5.74 8.78 -28.81
N LEU A 503 -6.64 8.15 -29.56
CA LEU A 503 -6.79 6.70 -29.63
C LEU A 503 -6.08 6.10 -30.83
N GLU A 504 -5.79 4.80 -30.77
CA GLU A 504 -5.09 4.07 -31.82
C GLU A 504 -5.89 4.09 -33.13
N GLY A 505 -5.32 4.70 -34.17
CA GLY A 505 -5.97 4.87 -35.47
C GLY A 505 -6.65 6.23 -35.68
N GLN A 506 -6.65 7.11 -34.68
CA GLN A 506 -7.02 8.52 -34.86
C GLN A 506 -5.81 9.33 -35.31
N GLU A 507 -6.05 10.32 -36.16
CA GLU A 507 -5.04 11.32 -36.51
C GLU A 507 -4.87 12.30 -35.34
N PRO A 508 -3.67 12.44 -34.74
CA PRO A 508 -3.50 13.25 -33.54
C PRO A 508 -3.80 14.73 -33.78
N ILE A 509 -3.43 15.27 -34.95
CA ILE A 509 -3.67 16.68 -35.25
C ILE A 509 -5.17 17.02 -35.36
N ASP A 510 -6.01 16.07 -35.78
CA ASP A 510 -7.47 16.25 -35.81
C ASP A 510 -8.06 16.30 -34.42
N GLN A 511 -7.55 15.48 -33.49
CA GLN A 511 -8.01 15.50 -32.09
C GLN A 511 -7.61 16.80 -31.41
N VAL A 512 -6.40 17.32 -31.69
CA VAL A 512 -5.97 18.64 -31.22
C VAL A 512 -6.92 19.73 -31.72
N TYR A 513 -7.22 19.73 -33.02
CA TYR A 513 -8.14 20.70 -33.61
C TYR A 513 -9.55 20.59 -32.99
N ALA A 514 -10.09 19.38 -32.87
CA ALA A 514 -11.40 19.14 -32.25
C ALA A 514 -11.45 19.60 -30.79
N PHE A 515 -10.35 19.44 -30.05
CA PHE A 515 -10.21 19.94 -28.68
C PHE A 515 -10.22 21.47 -28.64
N LEU A 516 -9.40 22.12 -29.47
CA LEU A 516 -9.35 23.59 -29.56
C LEU A 516 -10.71 24.19 -29.95
N GLU A 517 -11.45 23.50 -30.83
CA GLU A 517 -12.79 23.90 -31.26
C GLU A 517 -13.84 23.75 -30.18
N LYS A 518 -13.83 22.62 -29.48
CA LYS A 518 -14.75 22.37 -28.36
C LYS A 518 -14.58 23.39 -27.23
N HIS A 519 -13.37 23.89 -27.02
CA HIS A 519 -13.03 24.79 -25.91
C HIS A 519 -12.76 26.25 -26.34
N ASP A 520 -12.96 26.58 -27.62
CA ASP A 520 -12.79 27.92 -28.22
C ASP A 520 -11.39 28.56 -27.98
N LEU A 521 -10.31 27.78 -28.16
CA LEU A 521 -8.94 28.18 -27.77
C LEU A 521 -8.07 28.76 -28.91
N PHE A 522 -8.63 28.99 -30.10
CA PHE A 522 -7.85 29.30 -31.33
C PHE A 522 -7.04 30.60 -31.32
N GLN A 523 -7.30 31.53 -30.39
CA GLN A 523 -6.55 32.79 -30.31
C GLN A 523 -5.34 32.77 -29.38
N THR A 524 -5.17 31.70 -28.61
CA THR A 524 -3.94 31.48 -27.87
C THR A 524 -2.92 30.87 -28.81
N ALA A 525 -2.35 31.68 -29.71
CA ALA A 525 -1.30 31.28 -30.66
C ALA A 525 -0.22 30.34 -30.05
N PRO A 526 0.29 30.57 -28.81
CA PRO A 526 1.24 29.64 -28.21
C PRO A 526 0.62 28.28 -27.84
N VAL A 527 -0.67 28.19 -27.49
CA VAL A 527 -1.30 26.94 -27.03
C VAL A 527 -1.63 26.01 -28.19
N ASN A 528 -2.08 26.53 -29.34
CA ASN A 528 -2.34 25.70 -30.52
C ASN A 528 -1.04 25.01 -31.01
N GLU A 529 0.02 25.80 -31.23
CA GLU A 529 1.32 25.26 -31.64
C GLU A 529 1.91 24.33 -30.59
N SER A 530 1.78 24.67 -29.30
CA SER A 530 2.27 23.83 -28.21
C SER A 530 1.52 22.50 -28.12
N LEU A 531 0.18 22.50 -28.17
CA LEU A 531 -0.61 21.27 -28.11
C LEU A 531 -0.37 20.39 -29.33
N ALA A 532 -0.30 20.96 -30.53
CA ALA A 532 0.04 20.23 -31.74
C ALA A 532 1.44 19.62 -31.67
N ASN A 533 2.45 20.39 -31.25
CA ASN A 533 3.83 19.92 -31.14
C ASN A 533 3.98 18.84 -30.06
N ILE A 534 3.42 19.06 -28.86
CA ILE A 534 3.44 18.07 -27.78
C ILE A 534 2.76 16.78 -28.24
N THR A 535 1.59 16.87 -28.86
CA THR A 535 0.85 15.69 -29.30
C THR A 535 1.60 14.94 -30.42
N CYS A 536 2.03 15.65 -31.47
CA CYS A 536 2.73 15.05 -32.62
C CYS A 536 4.13 14.51 -32.27
N ARG A 537 4.76 15.01 -31.20
CA ARG A 537 6.03 14.47 -30.68
C ARG A 537 5.85 13.12 -29.97
N HIS A 538 4.70 12.91 -29.31
CA HIS A 538 4.40 11.67 -28.59
C HIS A 538 3.70 10.63 -29.47
N VAL A 539 2.83 11.07 -30.39
CA VAL A 539 2.17 10.21 -31.36
C VAL A 539 2.43 10.78 -32.75
N PRO A 540 3.08 10.02 -33.65
CA PRO A 540 3.46 10.54 -34.96
C PRO A 540 2.21 10.94 -35.75
N CYS A 541 2.14 12.21 -36.12
CA CYS A 541 1.10 12.75 -36.99
C CYS A 541 1.39 12.36 -38.44
N SER A 542 0.38 11.85 -39.16
CA SER A 542 0.54 11.56 -40.60
C SER A 542 0.56 12.83 -41.43
N ARG A 543 -0.01 13.91 -40.89
CA ARG A 543 -0.10 15.24 -41.50
C ARG A 543 -0.04 16.35 -40.47
N LEU A 544 0.42 17.52 -40.89
CA LEU A 544 0.52 18.71 -40.05
C LEU A 544 -0.74 19.58 -40.09
N ARG A 545 -1.51 19.50 -41.18
CA ARG A 545 -2.74 20.25 -41.33
C ARG A 545 -3.91 19.44 -40.77
N PRO A 546 -4.72 19.94 -39.83
CA PRO A 546 -5.89 19.24 -39.32
C PRO A 546 -7.04 19.22 -40.34
N ARG A 547 -7.91 18.21 -40.22
CA ARG A 547 -9.21 18.15 -40.89
C ARG A 547 -10.27 18.07 -39.80
N ARG A 548 -11.43 18.65 -40.09
CA ARG A 548 -12.55 18.64 -39.16
C ARG A 548 -13.12 17.22 -39.03
N ILE A 549 -13.33 16.79 -37.80
CA ILE A 549 -14.10 15.58 -37.50
C ILE A 549 -15.58 15.96 -37.67
N LEU A 550 -16.27 15.34 -38.62
CA LEU A 550 -17.69 15.61 -38.88
C LEU A 550 -18.54 14.98 -37.77
N PHE A 551 -18.31 13.68 -37.52
CA PHE A 551 -18.93 12.95 -36.45
C PHE A 551 -18.14 11.69 -36.10
N SER A 552 -18.49 11.08 -34.97
CA SER A 552 -17.98 9.78 -34.55
C SER A 552 -19.14 8.81 -34.34
N MET A 553 -18.93 7.54 -34.65
CA MET A 553 -19.89 6.46 -34.39
C MET A 553 -19.19 5.35 -33.64
N GLN A 554 -19.97 4.58 -32.88
CA GLN A 554 -19.49 3.39 -32.18
C GLN A 554 -20.16 2.15 -32.76
N ALA A 555 -19.38 1.12 -33.03
CA ALA A 555 -19.85 -0.19 -33.45
C ALA A 555 -19.34 -1.25 -32.47
N THR A 556 -20.20 -2.19 -32.07
CA THR A 556 -19.79 -3.26 -31.15
C THR A 556 -19.47 -4.53 -31.94
N TYR A 557 -18.27 -5.06 -31.76
CA TYR A 557 -17.85 -6.32 -32.39
C TYR A 557 -17.14 -7.18 -31.35
N MET A 558 -17.48 -8.48 -31.32
CA MET A 558 -16.93 -9.43 -30.33
C MET A 558 -17.08 -9.01 -28.86
N GLY A 559 -18.08 -8.18 -28.55
CA GLY A 559 -18.34 -7.65 -27.19
C GLY A 559 -17.57 -6.37 -26.85
N LEU A 560 -16.75 -5.86 -27.76
CA LEU A 560 -16.00 -4.61 -27.58
C LEU A 560 -16.56 -3.49 -28.46
N LYS A 561 -16.61 -2.29 -27.90
CA LYS A 561 -16.98 -1.08 -28.65
C LYS A 561 -15.76 -0.56 -29.40
N HIS A 562 -15.95 -0.32 -30.69
CA HIS A 562 -14.98 0.27 -31.60
C HIS A 562 -15.48 1.62 -32.10
N THR A 563 -14.61 2.60 -32.19
CA THR A 563 -14.97 3.95 -32.63
C THR A 563 -14.51 4.20 -34.07
N ILE A 564 -15.42 4.67 -34.92
CA ILE A 564 -15.10 5.18 -36.25
C ILE A 564 -15.33 6.69 -36.28
N GLN A 565 -14.35 7.44 -36.76
CA GLN A 565 -14.45 8.89 -36.96
C GLN A 565 -14.49 9.19 -38.45
N LEU A 566 -15.51 9.92 -38.90
CA LEU A 566 -15.55 10.44 -40.25
C LEU A 566 -15.00 11.86 -40.25
N VAL A 567 -13.84 12.04 -40.88
CA VAL A 567 -13.21 13.35 -41.08
C VAL A 567 -13.52 13.90 -42.45
N GLN A 568 -13.62 15.23 -42.57
CA GLN A 568 -13.82 15.93 -43.85
C GLN A 568 -12.80 15.44 -44.88
N PRO A 569 -13.22 14.89 -46.03
CA PRO A 569 -12.28 14.48 -47.08
C PRO A 569 -11.71 15.68 -47.84
N GLU A 570 -10.58 15.46 -48.52
CA GLU A 570 -10.08 16.38 -49.56
C GLU A 570 -10.94 16.29 -50.82
N GLU A 571 -11.32 15.07 -51.21
CA GLU A 571 -12.21 14.80 -52.33
C GLU A 571 -13.29 13.78 -51.93
N ASP A 572 -14.53 14.00 -52.38
CA ASP A 572 -15.66 13.11 -52.10
C ASP A 572 -15.49 11.72 -52.76
N TRP A 573 -14.65 11.63 -53.80
CA TRP A 573 -14.42 10.42 -54.59
C TRP A 573 -12.93 10.06 -54.60
N VAL A 574 -12.61 8.85 -54.13
CA VAL A 574 -11.26 8.30 -54.19
C VAL A 574 -11.17 7.39 -55.41
N CYS A 575 -10.34 7.75 -56.37
CA CYS A 575 -10.18 6.99 -57.61
C CYS A 575 -8.83 6.28 -57.66
N MET A 576 -8.86 4.97 -57.90
CA MET A 576 -7.66 4.16 -58.15
C MET A 576 -7.60 3.77 -59.62
N GLU A 577 -6.43 3.93 -60.23
CA GLU A 577 -6.16 3.44 -61.59
C GLU A 577 -5.55 2.05 -61.51
N SER A 578 -6.25 1.05 -62.04
CA SER A 578 -5.74 -0.32 -62.16
C SER A 578 -5.96 -0.81 -63.59
N TYR A 579 -4.87 -1.23 -64.24
CA TYR A 579 -4.85 -1.80 -65.59
C TYR A 579 -5.63 -0.98 -66.65
N GLY A 580 -5.51 0.35 -66.63
CA GLY A 580 -6.16 1.23 -67.61
C GLY A 580 -7.64 1.54 -67.36
N SER A 581 -8.21 1.06 -66.24
CA SER A 581 -9.55 1.44 -65.78
C SER A 581 -9.45 2.27 -64.50
N LYS A 582 -10.13 3.43 -64.47
CA LYS A 582 -10.22 4.30 -63.29
C LYS A 582 -11.47 3.91 -62.51
N GLN A 583 -11.30 3.24 -61.37
CA GLN A 583 -12.40 2.89 -60.49
C GLN A 583 -12.48 3.91 -59.36
N CYS A 584 -13.57 4.68 -59.34
CA CYS A 584 -13.83 5.68 -58.30
C CYS A 584 -14.82 5.13 -57.28
N GLN A 585 -14.49 5.24 -56.00
CA GLN A 585 -15.38 4.91 -54.89
C GLN A 585 -15.58 6.15 -54.01
N HIS A 586 -16.80 6.32 -53.51
CA HIS A 586 -17.09 7.41 -52.59
C HIS A 586 -16.28 7.26 -51.30
N TYR A 587 -15.73 8.35 -50.76
CA TYR A 587 -14.86 8.37 -49.59
C TYR A 587 -15.42 7.60 -48.39
N VAL A 588 -16.73 7.73 -48.13
CA VAL A 588 -17.43 6.99 -47.06
C VAL A 588 -17.32 5.47 -47.24
N GLN A 589 -17.44 4.97 -48.47
CA GLN A 589 -17.31 3.54 -48.74
C GLN A 589 -15.87 3.08 -48.49
N VAL A 590 -14.88 3.83 -48.97
CA VAL A 590 -13.46 3.51 -48.73
C VAL A 590 -13.16 3.44 -47.24
N ARG A 591 -13.62 4.43 -46.46
CA ARG A 591 -13.46 4.44 -45.00
C ARG A 591 -14.14 3.27 -44.30
N SER A 592 -15.34 2.89 -44.73
CA SER A 592 -16.03 1.73 -44.17
C SER A 592 -15.26 0.43 -44.42
N ILE A 593 -14.71 0.24 -45.63
CA ILE A 593 -13.94 -0.95 -45.99
C ILE A 593 -12.63 -1.00 -45.21
N GLU A 594 -11.89 0.10 -45.13
CA GLU A 594 -10.64 0.20 -44.36
C GLU A 594 -10.87 -0.11 -42.88
N TYR A 595 -11.93 0.46 -42.29
CA TYR A 595 -12.30 0.23 -40.90
C TYR A 595 -12.65 -1.24 -40.65
N CYS A 596 -13.47 -1.84 -41.51
CA CYS A 596 -13.86 -3.25 -41.40
C CYS A 596 -12.67 -4.19 -41.59
N ALA A 597 -11.80 -3.92 -42.57
CA ALA A 597 -10.58 -4.67 -42.79
C ALA A 597 -9.60 -4.55 -41.61
N LYS A 598 -9.68 -3.47 -40.83
CA LYS A 598 -8.85 -3.26 -39.64
C LYS A 598 -9.45 -3.92 -38.39
N HIS A 599 -10.74 -3.73 -38.12
CA HIS A 599 -11.36 -4.05 -36.83
C HIS A 599 -12.33 -5.25 -36.87
N MET A 600 -12.81 -5.66 -38.04
CA MET A 600 -13.90 -6.65 -38.19
C MET A 600 -13.64 -7.65 -39.33
N ARG A 601 -12.41 -8.19 -39.43
CA ARG A 601 -11.97 -9.07 -40.54
C ARG A 601 -12.80 -10.34 -40.77
N GLY A 602 -13.54 -10.78 -39.76
CA GLY A 602 -14.41 -11.97 -39.85
C GLY A 602 -15.80 -11.68 -40.43
N TRP A 603 -16.17 -10.42 -40.64
CA TRP A 603 -17.50 -10.02 -41.07
C TRP A 603 -17.50 -9.48 -42.50
N THR A 604 -17.86 -10.35 -43.44
CA THR A 604 -17.81 -10.06 -44.89
C THR A 604 -18.73 -8.93 -45.33
N GLU A 605 -19.86 -8.73 -44.66
CA GLU A 605 -20.85 -7.68 -44.97
C GLU A 605 -20.57 -6.36 -44.24
N CYS A 606 -19.53 -6.30 -43.40
CA CYS A 606 -19.22 -5.15 -42.57
C CYS A 606 -19.10 -3.86 -43.39
N GLY A 607 -18.40 -3.91 -44.53
CA GLY A 607 -18.16 -2.73 -45.36
C GLY A 607 -19.46 -2.07 -45.82
N ASP A 608 -20.43 -2.85 -46.26
CA ASP A 608 -21.71 -2.33 -46.75
C ASP A 608 -22.60 -1.82 -45.60
N VAL A 609 -22.65 -2.55 -44.48
CA VAL A 609 -23.42 -2.15 -43.31
C VAL A 609 -22.86 -0.86 -42.69
N MET A 610 -21.55 -0.80 -42.47
CA MET A 610 -20.89 0.39 -41.95
C MET A 610 -20.97 1.56 -42.94
N GLY A 611 -20.81 1.30 -44.24
CA GLY A 611 -20.96 2.30 -45.28
C GLY A 611 -22.35 2.94 -45.28
N ASN A 612 -23.41 2.14 -45.15
CA ASN A 612 -24.78 2.65 -45.06
C ASN A 612 -25.03 3.45 -43.77
N ALA A 613 -24.53 2.96 -42.63
CA ALA A 613 -24.65 3.66 -41.35
C ALA A 613 -23.91 5.01 -41.34
N LEU A 614 -22.71 5.06 -41.93
CA LEU A 614 -21.95 6.31 -42.09
C LEU A 614 -22.66 7.28 -43.04
N ARG A 615 -23.21 6.81 -44.17
CA ARG A 615 -23.97 7.67 -45.09
C ARG A 615 -25.18 8.29 -44.41
N GLN A 616 -25.96 7.49 -43.68
CA GLN A 616 -27.13 7.98 -42.95
C GLN A 616 -26.73 9.03 -41.90
N SER A 617 -25.62 8.79 -41.19
CA SER A 617 -25.13 9.72 -40.16
C SER A 617 -24.56 11.00 -40.77
N LEU A 618 -23.96 10.91 -41.96
CA LEU A 618 -23.53 12.07 -42.75
C LEU A 618 -24.74 12.90 -43.21
N THR A 619 -25.82 12.27 -43.67
CA THR A 619 -27.07 12.98 -44.00
C THR A 619 -27.62 13.73 -42.79
N TYR A 620 -27.66 13.08 -41.62
CA TYR A 620 -28.11 13.74 -40.38
C TYR A 620 -27.21 14.93 -39.99
N TYR A 621 -25.89 14.75 -40.09
CA TYR A 621 -24.92 15.82 -39.84
C TYR A 621 -25.13 17.00 -40.79
N GLU A 622 -25.29 16.76 -42.09
CA GLU A 622 -25.55 17.80 -43.08
C GLU A 622 -26.87 18.53 -42.78
N GLU A 623 -27.95 17.82 -42.49
CA GLU A 623 -29.22 18.45 -42.12
C GLU A 623 -29.09 19.36 -40.89
N GLU A 624 -28.40 18.89 -39.85
CA GLU A 624 -28.15 19.68 -38.63
C GLU A 624 -27.28 20.92 -38.89
N LEU A 625 -26.29 20.80 -39.78
CA LEU A 625 -25.43 21.91 -40.20
C LEU A 625 -26.26 23.03 -40.86
N TRP A 626 -27.27 22.66 -41.66
CA TRP A 626 -28.10 23.61 -42.41
C TRP A 626 -29.37 24.07 -41.67
N LYS A 627 -29.92 23.30 -40.72
CA LYS A 627 -31.16 23.64 -40.00
C LYS A 627 -30.99 24.76 -38.96
N LYS A 628 -29.83 24.85 -38.29
CA LYS A 628 -29.62 25.87 -37.23
C LYS A 628 -29.62 27.29 -37.84
N SER A 629 -30.45 28.17 -37.27
CA SER A 629 -30.77 29.49 -37.83
C SER A 629 -29.72 30.55 -37.52
N ASN A 630 -29.03 30.49 -36.38
CA ASN A 630 -27.98 31.44 -36.02
C ASN A 630 -26.75 30.70 -35.46
N GLY A 631 -25.60 30.90 -36.10
CA GLY A 631 -24.25 30.68 -35.57
C GLY A 631 -23.94 29.35 -34.85
N LYS A 632 -23.24 28.43 -35.52
CA LYS A 632 -22.29 27.60 -34.77
C LYS A 632 -20.89 27.63 -35.38
N ASP A 633 -20.75 27.52 -36.70
CA ASP A 633 -19.42 27.58 -37.30
C ASP A 633 -19.47 27.91 -38.81
N LEU A 634 -18.95 29.08 -39.20
CA LEU A 634 -18.88 29.50 -40.60
C LEU A 634 -17.84 28.69 -41.37
N TYR A 635 -16.78 28.22 -40.70
CA TYR A 635 -15.78 27.35 -41.33
C TYR A 635 -16.38 25.99 -41.63
N ALA A 636 -17.21 25.43 -40.75
CA ALA A 636 -17.90 24.17 -41.00
C ALA A 636 -18.78 24.21 -42.26
N LYS A 637 -19.47 25.33 -42.53
CA LYS A 637 -20.29 25.50 -43.73
C LYS A 637 -19.47 25.47 -45.01
N LEU A 638 -18.23 25.96 -44.94
CA LEU A 638 -17.27 25.91 -46.05
C LEU A 638 -16.47 24.60 -46.09
N GLY A 639 -16.67 23.69 -45.12
CA GLY A 639 -15.85 22.47 -44.99
C GLY A 639 -14.39 22.77 -44.61
N LEU A 640 -14.13 23.91 -43.99
CA LEU A 640 -12.80 24.38 -43.63
C LEU A 640 -12.54 24.29 -42.11
N VAL A 641 -11.27 24.45 -41.75
CA VAL A 641 -10.80 24.57 -40.37
C VAL A 641 -10.49 26.04 -40.06
N LYS A 642 -10.65 26.45 -38.80
CA LYS A 642 -10.21 27.78 -38.33
C LYS A 642 -8.72 27.98 -38.66
N GLY A 643 -8.38 29.14 -39.21
CA GLY A 643 -7.02 29.45 -39.72
C GLY A 643 -6.81 29.19 -41.22
N ALA A 644 -7.85 28.79 -41.97
CA ALA A 644 -7.80 28.71 -43.43
C ALA A 644 -7.40 30.04 -44.09
N THR A 645 -6.65 29.99 -45.18
CA THR A 645 -6.21 31.18 -45.93
C THR A 645 -7.35 31.79 -46.74
N SER A 646 -7.19 33.04 -47.20
CA SER A 646 -8.19 33.70 -48.05
C SER A 646 -8.47 32.90 -49.32
N ASP A 647 -7.41 32.38 -49.96
CA ASP A 647 -7.49 31.59 -51.20
C ASP A 647 -8.26 30.27 -50.99
N GLU A 648 -8.09 29.65 -49.82
CA GLU A 648 -8.80 28.41 -49.47
C GLU A 648 -10.28 28.66 -49.20
N ILE A 649 -10.61 29.79 -48.56
CA ILE A 649 -11.98 30.23 -48.33
C ILE A 649 -12.68 30.48 -49.66
N GLU A 650 -12.00 31.15 -50.60
CA GLU A 650 -12.51 31.41 -51.95
C GLU A 650 -12.69 30.12 -52.76
N ALA A 651 -11.69 29.24 -52.80
CA ALA A 651 -11.77 27.97 -53.50
C ALA A 651 -12.90 27.06 -52.97
N ALA A 652 -13.05 26.98 -51.65
CA ALA A 652 -14.12 26.21 -51.01
C ALA A 652 -15.51 26.79 -51.34
N TYR A 653 -15.66 28.11 -51.28
CA TYR A 653 -16.91 28.79 -51.64
C TYR A 653 -17.30 28.52 -53.09
N HIS A 654 -16.39 28.70 -54.04
CA HIS A 654 -16.67 28.43 -55.46
C HIS A 654 -17.10 26.99 -55.71
N THR A 655 -16.42 26.03 -55.06
CA THR A 655 -16.76 24.61 -55.16
C THR A 655 -18.16 24.32 -54.62
N LEU A 656 -18.50 24.89 -53.46
CA LEU A 656 -19.80 24.66 -52.82
C LEU A 656 -20.95 25.38 -53.50
N VAL A 657 -20.73 26.55 -54.10
CA VAL A 657 -21.77 27.27 -54.87
C VAL A 657 -22.16 26.53 -56.14
N LEU A 658 -21.22 25.81 -56.77
CA LEU A 658 -21.55 24.93 -57.90
C LEU A 658 -22.49 23.79 -57.47
N ARG A 659 -22.36 23.31 -56.23
CA ARG A 659 -23.20 22.25 -55.65
C ARG A 659 -24.52 22.76 -55.09
N PHE A 660 -24.50 23.91 -54.41
CA PHE A 660 -25.62 24.53 -53.70
C PHE A 660 -25.87 25.93 -54.26
N ASN A 661 -26.43 25.98 -55.46
CA ASN A 661 -26.70 27.25 -56.14
C ASN A 661 -28.04 27.86 -55.70
N ASN A 662 -28.27 29.13 -56.06
CA ASN A 662 -29.48 29.86 -55.71
C ASN A 662 -30.78 29.24 -56.27
N GLU A 663 -30.68 28.48 -57.37
CA GLU A 663 -31.84 27.87 -58.03
C GLU A 663 -32.26 26.54 -57.38
N THR A 664 -31.29 25.74 -56.95
CA THR A 664 -31.50 24.41 -56.37
C THR A 664 -31.75 24.48 -54.87
N GLU A 665 -30.94 25.25 -54.14
CA GLU A 665 -30.94 25.29 -52.69
C GLU A 665 -30.70 26.72 -52.15
N PRO A 666 -31.65 27.65 -52.35
CA PRO A 666 -31.48 29.07 -52.04
C PRO A 666 -31.12 29.34 -50.57
N GLN A 667 -31.70 28.57 -49.64
CA GLN A 667 -31.44 28.72 -48.21
C GLN A 667 -30.00 28.34 -47.82
N LYS A 668 -29.39 27.35 -48.49
CA LYS A 668 -27.99 26.98 -48.25
C LYS A 668 -27.05 27.97 -48.93
N TYR A 669 -27.40 28.41 -50.14
CA TYR A 669 -26.65 29.43 -50.87
C TYR A 669 -26.51 30.73 -50.08
N GLU A 670 -27.60 31.24 -49.49
CA GLU A 670 -27.57 32.45 -48.64
C GLU A 670 -26.63 32.27 -47.44
N LYS A 671 -26.67 31.09 -46.79
CA LYS A 671 -25.80 30.76 -45.65
C LYS A 671 -24.33 30.61 -46.04
N LEU A 672 -24.04 30.10 -47.23
CA LEU A 672 -22.68 30.02 -47.79
C LEU A 672 -22.13 31.40 -48.10
N ARG A 673 -22.94 32.25 -48.74
CA ARG A 673 -22.57 33.64 -49.04
C ARG A 673 -22.28 34.42 -47.76
N ALA A 674 -23.14 34.31 -46.75
CA ALA A 674 -22.89 34.94 -45.45
C ALA A 674 -21.59 34.44 -44.78
N ALA A 675 -21.25 33.16 -44.93
CA ALA A 675 -19.99 32.61 -44.43
C ALA A 675 -18.79 33.18 -45.18
N TYR A 676 -18.85 33.23 -46.51
CA TYR A 676 -17.81 33.82 -47.35
C TYR A 676 -17.61 35.31 -47.05
N ASP A 677 -18.69 36.10 -47.02
CA ASP A 677 -18.65 37.56 -46.78
C ASP A 677 -18.06 37.93 -45.41
N THR A 678 -18.11 37.01 -44.44
CA THR A 678 -17.55 37.19 -43.10
C THR A 678 -16.11 36.69 -43.00
N LEU A 679 -15.81 35.53 -43.59
CA LEU A 679 -14.50 34.87 -43.45
C LEU A 679 -13.45 35.36 -44.45
N HIS A 680 -13.86 35.85 -45.63
CA HIS A 680 -12.96 36.38 -46.64
C HIS A 680 -12.47 37.79 -46.30
N ASP A 681 -13.31 38.59 -45.64
CA ASP A 681 -12.95 39.92 -45.15
C ASP A 681 -12.02 39.81 -43.93
N PRO A 682 -10.77 40.34 -43.98
CA PRO A 682 -9.80 40.19 -42.90
C PRO A 682 -10.25 40.77 -41.56
N GLU A 683 -11.00 41.87 -41.58
CA GLU A 683 -11.47 42.53 -40.35
C GLU A 683 -12.62 41.74 -39.75
N LYS A 684 -13.61 41.37 -40.54
CA LYS A 684 -14.74 40.55 -40.05
C LYS A 684 -14.28 39.18 -39.58
N LYS A 685 -13.32 38.56 -40.27
CA LYS A 685 -12.71 37.29 -39.87
C LYS A 685 -12.01 37.42 -38.52
N TYR A 686 -11.25 38.48 -38.31
CA TYR A 686 -10.57 38.74 -37.03
C TYR A 686 -11.56 38.76 -35.86
N TYR A 687 -12.65 39.54 -35.97
CA TYR A 687 -13.67 39.60 -34.91
C TYR A 687 -14.48 38.31 -34.78
N TYR A 688 -14.68 37.57 -35.88
CA TYR A 688 -15.34 36.27 -35.85
C TYR A 688 -14.51 35.24 -35.07
N ASP A 689 -13.19 35.25 -35.27
CA ASP A 689 -12.24 34.33 -34.65
C ASP A 689 -11.92 34.68 -33.18
N LEU A 690 -12.36 35.85 -32.67
CA LEU A 690 -12.22 36.22 -31.24
C LEU A 690 -12.88 35.19 -30.32
N PRO A 691 -12.20 34.78 -29.23
CA PRO A 691 -12.76 33.85 -28.27
C PRO A 691 -13.95 34.51 -27.62
N CYS A 692 -14.94 33.70 -27.33
CA CYS A 692 -16.13 34.23 -26.69
C CYS A 692 -15.89 34.56 -25.22
N MET A 693 -16.22 35.78 -24.79
CA MET A 693 -16.21 36.16 -23.39
C MET A 693 -17.48 35.64 -22.71
N LYS A 694 -17.33 34.77 -21.71
CA LYS A 694 -18.46 34.18 -20.99
C LYS A 694 -18.98 35.14 -19.92
N PHE A 695 -20.21 35.63 -20.08
CA PHE A 695 -20.91 36.45 -19.10
C PHE A 695 -22.16 35.71 -18.62
N PHE A 696 -22.19 35.26 -17.36
CA PHE A 696 -23.35 34.54 -16.79
C PHE A 696 -23.82 33.33 -17.63
N GLY A 697 -22.89 32.64 -18.29
CA GLY A 697 -23.20 31.51 -19.18
C GLY A 697 -23.64 31.90 -20.60
N LEU A 698 -23.66 33.21 -20.92
CA LEU A 698 -23.93 33.75 -22.25
C LEU A 698 -22.61 34.12 -22.94
N CYS A 699 -22.60 34.01 -24.27
CA CYS A 699 -21.43 34.28 -25.09
C CYS A 699 -21.44 35.74 -25.59
N GLY A 700 -20.52 36.56 -25.09
CA GLY A 700 -20.26 37.92 -25.57
C GLY A 700 -19.14 37.98 -26.60
N LYS A 701 -19.45 38.36 -27.84
CA LYS A 701 -18.47 38.66 -28.89
C LYS A 701 -18.31 40.16 -29.09
N ARG A 702 -17.06 40.60 -29.19
CA ARG A 702 -16.70 42.01 -29.44
C ARG A 702 -16.92 42.36 -30.91
N GLN A 703 -17.46 43.55 -31.15
CA GLN A 703 -17.66 44.10 -32.49
C GLN A 703 -16.64 45.19 -32.84
N PRO A 704 -16.48 45.53 -34.13
CA PRO A 704 -15.60 46.62 -34.58
C PRO A 704 -15.92 47.97 -33.96
N ASP A 705 -17.20 48.24 -33.65
CA ASP A 705 -17.67 49.50 -33.05
C ASP A 705 -17.40 49.61 -31.53
N GLY A 706 -16.75 48.60 -30.94
CA GLY A 706 -16.52 48.51 -29.50
C GLY A 706 -17.72 47.99 -28.69
N GLY A 707 -18.84 47.72 -29.36
CA GLY A 707 -20.00 47.05 -28.79
C GLY A 707 -19.73 45.57 -28.51
N MET A 708 -20.60 44.97 -27.70
CA MET A 708 -20.63 43.53 -27.47
C MET A 708 -21.98 42.98 -27.92
N THR A 709 -21.95 41.99 -28.81
CA THR A 709 -23.12 41.16 -29.09
C THR A 709 -23.13 39.97 -28.14
N ILE A 710 -24.21 39.85 -27.38
CA ILE A 710 -24.45 38.72 -26.49
C ILE A 710 -25.37 37.75 -27.20
N SER A 711 -24.89 36.52 -27.42
CA SER A 711 -25.74 35.40 -27.83
C SER A 711 -26.02 34.48 -26.65
N THR A 712 -27.13 33.76 -26.72
CA THR A 712 -27.61 32.84 -25.67
C THR A 712 -26.81 31.54 -25.56
N ASP A 713 -25.72 31.41 -26.30
CA ASP A 713 -25.23 30.10 -26.69
C ASP A 713 -23.83 29.85 -26.10
N ASN A 714 -23.71 28.76 -25.33
CA ASN A 714 -22.47 28.19 -24.81
C ASN A 714 -21.80 27.27 -25.82
#